data_AF-A0A3Q9FP39-F1
#
_entry.id   AF-A0A3Q9FP39-F1
#
_cell.length_a   1.000
_cell.length_b   1.000
_cell.length_c   1.000
_cell.angle_alpha   90.00
_cell.angle_beta   90.00
_cell.angle_gamma   90.00
#
_symmetry.space_group_name_H-M   'P 1'
#
loop_
_entity.id
_entity.type
_entity.pdbx_description
1 polymer ?
#
loop_
_entity_poly.entity_id
_entity_poly.type
_entity_poly.pdbx_seq_one_letter_code
_entity_poly.pdbx_strand_id
1 'polypeptide(L)'
;MNYTVKAGDTLYKIARENNVTTNELLAFNDWASVPSLQIGQVIQVGQDISNENEGTSKTVYKVKQGDSLYAIGRKYNASPAAILTANNLTKNQGLYIGQILKIPSESVTTPEVKVQNNSNSSSAQTHTVDKRESLYGISRKYNTSPQAILAENGFPDNTPIYIGQVLKIPVKGEEKTSIEIPTPTTNNGVTTVKKSSEVYTVQQGDTLYKISSLFGISPQRLLELNGFNSTTPIQIGQELIVKNGSVSSSSTPTIQTPKPEVKKVDTRRVHTVGKGESLYAISKKYNSTPALILNANGLAIDATIFVGQKLRIPEGQKEVEETQAPIVKSQGYQVYTVQTGDYISKIATKFGVSPQLLVDTNHLPNGRIHVGQQLMIPSESLQPKSVGDTKNLQGRSIYQLTKVDGKAALSSGIKSTVGASYKMNPTDITAIQNRLSQLGILNSNHNENANAIAQSNGGVVPGSRIPKTLGAIKELQNKYRLNWWVESATRAEMLGTNKFTYGVIENNDITFKFLREYTKYTLKFPHPITGETKVAEFKNFVRSGYNQYYDGVGYIGKSLPSAVPLKVYTDVGLSTTLASAMQVVSSHEGNFDAINSYDKAFFSYGFIQFAGGGRGLAPVIARMKVSQPALFKSIFQNVGIDVTYTTRNNDIHQGELIIDFPGKGKLKGIEAEKALRGDHQLYGPFIRAAFHPDLVKAQIEQAVKAYAKPALGIKLAINTGSFSQSLPITDIINSAMGLGFAIDMTVNKWIVKTGQMFSDAINTIARKRGLHSYDQLTRIDEKEVIQEIVNKEGGADKRVADRGSSMLHSNLSSAKSPNKGQGLIA
;
A
#
# COMPACT_ATOMS: atom_id res chain seq x y z
N MET A 1 1.00 34.83 34.78
CA MET A 1 2.26 34.05 34.82
C MET A 1 2.89 34.03 33.42
N ASN A 2 4.20 34.25 33.33
CA ASN A 2 4.90 34.42 32.06
C ASN A 2 5.93 33.31 31.82
N TYR A 3 6.07 32.85 30.58
CA TYR A 3 7.12 31.93 30.11
C TYR A 3 7.97 32.62 29.05
N THR A 4 9.28 32.40 29.06
CA THR A 4 10.19 32.94 28.03
C THR A 4 10.59 31.81 27.08
N VAL A 5 10.26 31.96 25.80
CA VAL A 5 10.52 30.97 24.74
C VAL A 5 12.02 30.72 24.59
N LYS A 6 12.42 29.45 24.60
CA LYS A 6 13.79 28.97 24.43
C LYS A 6 13.97 28.29 23.07
N ALA A 7 15.23 28.10 22.67
CA ALA A 7 15.56 27.39 21.44
C ALA A 7 14.97 25.96 21.44
N GLY A 8 14.20 25.62 20.40
CA GLY A 8 13.54 24.32 20.26
C GLY A 8 12.16 24.21 20.92
N ASP A 9 11.60 25.31 21.43
CA ASP A 9 10.24 25.32 21.96
C ASP A 9 9.18 25.35 20.86
N THR A 10 8.05 24.72 21.15
CA THR A 10 6.84 24.78 20.36
C THR A 10 5.69 25.16 21.28
N LEU A 11 4.62 25.78 20.75
CA LEU A 11 3.44 26.16 21.54
C LEU A 11 2.89 24.96 22.34
N TYR A 12 2.96 23.77 21.74
CA TYR A 12 2.59 22.49 22.36
C TYR A 12 3.50 22.08 23.52
N LYS A 13 4.82 22.18 23.35
CA LYS A 13 5.78 21.86 24.41
C LYS A 13 5.62 22.80 25.60
N ILE A 14 5.46 24.09 25.33
CA ILE A 14 5.25 25.12 26.36
C ILE A 14 3.93 24.89 27.10
N ALA A 15 2.84 24.64 26.37
CA ALA A 15 1.53 24.36 26.96
C ALA A 15 1.63 23.16 27.92
N ARG A 16 2.26 22.07 27.46
CA ARG A 16 2.49 20.86 28.25
C ARG A 16 3.33 21.11 29.51
N GLU A 17 4.42 21.87 29.41
CA GLU A 17 5.32 22.16 30.54
C GLU A 17 4.66 23.05 31.60
N ASN A 18 3.72 23.91 31.18
CA ASN A 18 3.02 24.82 32.07
C ASN A 18 1.63 24.30 32.48
N ASN A 19 1.32 23.04 32.20
CA ASN A 19 0.04 22.38 32.53
C ASN A 19 -1.20 23.12 32.00
N VAL A 20 -1.09 23.76 30.83
CA VAL A 20 -2.20 24.41 30.13
C VAL A 20 -2.35 23.81 28.74
N THR A 21 -3.47 24.02 28.08
CA THR A 21 -3.69 23.58 26.70
C THR A 21 -3.12 24.60 25.71
N THR A 22 -2.85 24.18 24.47
CA THR A 22 -2.44 25.11 23.42
C THR A 22 -3.52 26.16 23.15
N ASN A 23 -4.80 25.83 23.31
CA ASN A 23 -5.90 26.77 23.11
C ASN A 23 -6.01 27.77 24.27
N GLU A 24 -5.77 27.35 25.51
CA GLU A 24 -5.64 28.28 26.63
C GLU A 24 -4.42 29.18 26.45
N LEU A 25 -3.31 28.65 25.96
CA LEU A 25 -2.13 29.44 25.68
C LEU A 25 -2.34 30.42 24.51
N LEU A 26 -3.15 30.05 23.50
CA LEU A 26 -3.63 30.99 22.48
C LEU A 26 -4.53 32.08 23.09
N ALA A 27 -5.45 31.69 23.97
CA ALA A 27 -6.38 32.61 24.62
C ALA A 27 -5.68 33.57 25.60
N PHE A 28 -4.68 33.11 26.37
CA PHE A 28 -3.91 33.97 27.28
C PHE A 28 -3.07 35.02 26.56
N ASN A 29 -2.81 34.82 25.27
CA ASN A 29 -1.99 35.71 24.43
C ASN A 29 -2.79 36.36 23.29
N ASP A 30 -4.14 36.29 23.33
CA ASP A 30 -5.05 36.84 22.32
C ASP A 30 -4.68 36.45 20.87
N TRP A 31 -4.28 35.19 20.67
CA TRP A 31 -3.88 34.67 19.37
C TRP A 31 -5.00 33.92 18.67
N ALA A 32 -5.43 34.42 17.52
CA ALA A 32 -6.45 33.75 16.68
C ALA A 32 -5.97 32.42 16.07
N SER A 33 -4.66 32.18 16.00
CA SER A 33 -4.05 30.93 15.51
C SER A 33 -2.61 30.78 16.02
N VAL A 34 -2.00 29.60 15.83
CA VAL A 34 -0.64 29.29 16.30
C VAL A 34 0.38 30.24 15.66
N PRO A 35 1.07 31.09 16.45
CA PRO A 35 2.04 32.04 15.90
C PRO A 35 3.41 31.39 15.68
N SER A 36 4.28 32.09 14.93
CA SER A 36 5.70 31.79 14.89
C SER A 36 6.37 32.29 16.17
N LEU A 37 6.91 31.36 16.98
CA LEU A 37 7.57 31.70 18.25
C LEU A 37 9.02 32.12 18.03
N GLN A 38 9.42 33.25 18.61
CA GLN A 38 10.80 33.75 18.58
C GLN A 38 11.54 33.43 19.88
N ILE A 39 12.82 33.07 19.81
CA ILE A 39 13.64 32.83 21.00
C ILE A 39 13.72 34.14 21.81
N GLY A 40 13.45 34.06 23.12
CA GLY A 40 13.37 35.21 24.01
C GLY A 40 11.98 35.88 24.06
N GLN A 41 11.03 35.45 23.24
CA GLN A 41 9.64 35.94 23.30
C GLN A 41 9.00 35.55 24.63
N VAL A 42 8.38 36.52 25.31
CA VAL A 42 7.63 36.27 26.55
C VAL A 42 6.17 36.02 26.21
N ILE A 43 5.61 34.94 26.74
CA ILE A 43 4.23 34.49 26.49
C ILE A 43 3.52 34.27 27.83
N GLN A 44 2.24 34.65 27.88
CA GLN A 44 1.36 34.39 29.02
C GLN A 44 1.01 32.90 29.06
N VAL A 45 1.25 32.26 30.20
CA VAL A 45 0.97 30.83 30.41
C VAL A 45 -0.04 30.59 31.53
N GLY A 46 -0.68 31.65 32.02
CA GLY A 46 -1.79 31.62 32.97
C GLY A 46 -2.14 33.01 33.51
N GLN A 47 -3.36 33.20 34.01
CA GLN A 47 -3.81 34.44 34.67
C GLN A 47 -3.67 34.34 36.20
N ASP A 48 -3.38 35.46 36.87
CA ASP A 48 -3.45 35.57 38.33
C ASP A 48 -4.92 35.70 38.75
N ILE A 49 -5.41 34.74 39.54
CA ILE A 49 -6.79 34.74 40.03
C ILE A 49 -6.78 35.27 41.46
N SER A 50 -7.10 36.56 41.63
CA SER A 50 -7.65 37.07 42.89
C SER A 50 -9.16 36.79 42.94
N ASN A 51 -9.59 36.16 44.04
CA ASN A 51 -10.89 35.55 44.30
C ASN A 51 -12.12 36.42 43.99
N GLU A 52 -13.21 35.77 43.58
CA GLU A 52 -14.53 35.95 44.22
C GLU A 52 -15.41 34.68 44.10
N ASN A 53 -16.10 34.38 45.21
CA ASN A 53 -16.93 33.20 45.56
C ASN A 53 -18.18 33.10 44.65
N GLU A 54 -18.89 31.98 44.47
CA GLU A 54 -19.50 31.01 45.41
C GLU A 54 -19.50 29.61 44.75
N GLY A 55 -19.30 28.47 45.41
CA GLY A 55 -20.14 27.91 46.46
C GLY A 55 -20.70 26.56 45.99
N THR A 56 -19.88 25.50 45.99
CA THR A 56 -20.27 24.07 46.10
C THR A 56 -19.00 23.19 46.09
N SER A 57 -18.94 22.22 47.00
CA SER A 57 -17.77 21.36 47.27
C SER A 57 -17.26 20.63 46.01
N LYS A 58 -16.02 20.92 45.60
CA LYS A 58 -15.38 20.32 44.41
C LYS A 58 -14.46 19.16 44.82
N THR A 59 -14.87 17.94 44.53
CA THR A 59 -13.96 16.78 44.61
C THR A 59 -13.15 16.70 43.31
N VAL A 60 -11.82 16.68 43.41
CA VAL A 60 -10.93 16.46 42.25
C VAL A 60 -10.49 14.99 42.18
N TYR A 61 -10.52 14.40 40.99
CA TYR A 61 -10.19 13.00 40.78
C TYR A 61 -9.07 12.82 39.74
N LYS A 62 -8.03 12.06 40.10
CA LYS A 62 -6.93 11.69 39.19
C LYS A 62 -7.26 10.37 38.48
N VAL A 63 -7.44 10.43 37.17
CA VAL A 63 -7.75 9.29 36.30
C VAL A 63 -6.66 8.21 36.41
N LYS A 64 -7.06 6.97 36.66
CA LYS A 64 -6.20 5.79 36.76
C LYS A 64 -6.39 4.86 35.56
N GLN A 65 -5.50 3.88 35.45
CA GLN A 65 -5.59 2.84 34.42
C GLN A 65 -6.90 2.05 34.57
N GLY A 66 -7.72 2.05 33.51
CA GLY A 66 -9.02 1.39 33.49
C GLY A 66 -10.22 2.29 33.82
N ASP A 67 -9.99 3.56 34.16
CA ASP A 67 -11.08 4.51 34.43
C ASP A 67 -11.80 4.97 33.17
N SER A 68 -13.08 5.31 33.33
CA SER A 68 -13.91 5.97 32.31
C SER A 68 -14.75 7.07 32.97
N LEU A 69 -15.23 8.04 32.18
CA LEU A 69 -16.13 9.10 32.69
C LEU A 69 -17.38 8.53 33.38
N TYR A 70 -17.86 7.36 32.96
CA TYR A 70 -18.99 6.67 33.57
C TYR A 70 -18.62 6.01 34.92
N ALA A 71 -17.48 5.32 35.00
CA ALA A 71 -17.01 4.71 36.24
C ALA A 71 -16.69 5.77 37.31
N ILE A 72 -16.09 6.89 36.88
CA ILE A 72 -15.80 8.05 37.74
C ILE A 72 -17.11 8.73 38.15
N GLY A 73 -18.01 8.99 37.20
CA GLY A 73 -19.33 9.58 37.48
C GLY A 73 -20.16 8.78 38.48
N ARG A 74 -20.24 7.46 38.32
CA ARG A 74 -20.90 6.56 39.29
C ARG A 74 -20.25 6.60 40.67
N LYS A 75 -18.92 6.64 40.74
CA LYS A 75 -18.18 6.67 42.01
C LYS A 75 -18.43 7.95 42.81
N TYR A 76 -18.66 9.07 42.11
CA TYR A 76 -18.81 10.39 42.72
C TYR A 76 -20.21 10.99 42.55
N ASN A 77 -21.19 10.16 42.14
CA ASN A 77 -22.57 10.56 41.90
C ASN A 77 -22.74 11.77 40.95
N ALA A 78 -21.94 11.83 39.88
CA ALA A 78 -21.94 12.87 38.86
C ALA A 78 -22.21 12.29 37.47
N SER A 79 -22.95 13.00 36.61
CA SER A 79 -23.18 12.50 35.24
C SER A 79 -21.92 12.68 34.37
N PRO A 80 -21.65 11.77 33.40
CA PRO A 80 -20.54 11.94 32.47
C PRO A 80 -20.59 13.27 31.70
N ALA A 81 -21.80 13.73 31.36
CA ALA A 81 -22.02 15.03 30.73
C ALA A 81 -21.65 16.18 31.67
N ALA A 82 -22.05 16.13 32.94
CA ALA A 82 -21.66 17.15 33.93
C ALA A 82 -20.14 17.16 34.18
N ILE A 83 -19.48 16.00 34.18
CA ILE A 83 -18.01 15.93 34.27
C ILE A 83 -17.36 16.50 33.01
N LEU A 84 -17.87 16.22 31.80
CA LEU A 84 -17.36 16.82 30.56
C LEU A 84 -17.48 18.34 30.59
N THR A 85 -18.65 18.87 30.96
CA THR A 85 -18.92 20.30 31.08
C THR A 85 -18.05 20.95 32.15
N ALA A 86 -17.95 20.36 33.34
CA ALA A 86 -17.13 20.88 34.44
C ALA A 86 -15.61 20.90 34.14
N ASN A 87 -15.19 20.18 33.09
CA ASN A 87 -13.78 20.08 32.66
C ASN A 87 -13.54 20.61 31.23
N ASN A 88 -14.53 21.25 30.61
CA ASN A 88 -14.45 21.77 29.22
C ASN A 88 -13.97 20.72 28.20
N LEU A 89 -14.35 19.45 28.38
CA LEU A 89 -13.96 18.34 27.50
C LEU A 89 -15.03 18.09 26.43
N THR A 90 -14.60 17.79 25.20
CA THR A 90 -15.53 17.42 24.12
C THR A 90 -15.85 15.91 24.15
N LYS A 91 -17.02 15.52 23.63
CA LYS A 91 -17.52 14.11 23.65
C LYS A 91 -16.59 13.09 22.96
N ASN A 92 -15.70 13.56 22.08
CA ASN A 92 -14.76 12.71 21.32
C ASN A 92 -13.34 12.71 21.92
N GLN A 93 -13.11 13.41 23.04
CA GLN A 93 -11.82 13.50 23.70
C GLN A 93 -11.68 12.38 24.74
N GLY A 94 -10.68 11.51 24.58
CA GLY A 94 -10.43 10.39 25.50
C GLY A 94 -9.84 10.86 26.84
N LEU A 95 -10.05 10.07 27.91
CA LEU A 95 -9.38 10.28 29.19
C LEU A 95 -7.96 9.71 29.17
N TYR A 96 -7.00 10.43 29.78
CA TYR A 96 -5.62 9.97 29.93
C TYR A 96 -5.30 9.62 31.38
N ILE A 97 -4.48 8.59 31.57
CA ILE A 97 -4.00 8.20 32.91
C ILE A 97 -3.21 9.36 33.51
N GLY A 98 -3.59 9.79 34.71
CA GLY A 98 -3.01 10.91 35.43
C GLY A 98 -3.73 12.26 35.23
N GLN A 99 -4.70 12.34 34.31
CA GLN A 99 -5.55 13.52 34.10
C GLN A 99 -6.34 13.84 35.38
N ILE A 100 -6.39 15.11 35.78
CA ILE A 100 -7.18 15.56 36.93
C ILE A 100 -8.53 16.07 36.41
N LEU A 101 -9.62 15.50 36.92
CA LEU A 101 -10.99 15.92 36.61
C LEU A 101 -11.60 16.61 37.82
N LYS A 102 -12.23 17.76 37.59
CA LYS A 102 -13.18 18.38 38.51
C LYS A 102 -14.47 17.56 38.49
N ILE A 103 -14.87 17.03 39.63
CA ILE A 103 -16.10 16.28 39.74
C ILE A 103 -17.17 17.17 40.39
N PRO A 104 -18.25 17.52 39.67
CA PRO A 104 -19.31 18.35 40.23
C PRO A 104 -20.13 17.56 41.25
N SER A 105 -20.44 18.18 42.39
CA SER A 105 -21.31 17.62 43.42
C SER A 105 -22.69 18.23 43.28
N GLU A 106 -23.56 17.66 42.45
CA GLU A 106 -24.98 18.05 42.40
C GLU A 106 -25.92 16.85 42.44
N SER A 107 -26.85 16.93 43.39
CA SER A 107 -27.99 16.05 43.59
C SER A 107 -29.09 16.32 42.56
N VAL A 108 -29.69 15.24 42.06
CA VAL A 108 -30.74 15.21 41.04
C VAL A 108 -31.93 16.11 41.43
N THR A 109 -32.26 17.09 40.58
CA THR A 109 -33.63 17.62 40.45
C THR A 109 -34.01 17.67 38.97
N THR A 110 -35.12 16.98 38.67
CA THR A 110 -35.83 16.91 37.39
C THR A 110 -36.73 18.13 37.19
N PRO A 111 -36.96 18.60 35.95
CA PRO A 111 -38.17 19.34 35.60
C PRO A 111 -39.22 18.45 34.90
N GLU A 112 -40.35 18.32 35.60
CA GLU A 112 -41.74 18.11 35.20
C GLU A 112 -42.13 17.98 33.71
N VAL A 113 -42.95 16.95 33.45
CA VAL A 113 -43.84 16.78 32.29
C VAL A 113 -45.25 17.25 32.70
N LYS A 114 -45.96 18.00 31.85
CA LYS A 114 -47.43 18.08 31.90
C LYS A 114 -48.06 17.07 30.92
N VAL A 115 -48.91 16.21 31.48
CA VAL A 115 -49.59 15.06 30.86
C VAL A 115 -51.10 15.31 30.80
N GLN A 116 -51.78 14.80 29.77
CA GLN A 116 -53.14 14.25 29.85
C GLN A 116 -53.09 12.87 29.14
N ASN A 117 -52.84 11.79 29.88
CA ASN A 117 -53.76 10.88 30.58
C ASN A 117 -54.57 9.98 29.63
N ASN A 118 -54.14 8.71 29.55
CA ASN A 118 -55.03 7.64 29.99
C ASN A 118 -54.23 6.46 30.57
N SER A 119 -54.67 6.05 31.75
CA SER A 119 -54.04 5.08 32.65
C SER A 119 -54.20 3.64 32.17
N ASN A 120 -53.14 2.84 32.32
CA ASN A 120 -53.26 1.47 32.81
C ASN A 120 -51.96 1.07 33.51
N SER A 121 -52.07 0.90 34.83
CA SER A 121 -51.02 0.50 35.76
C SER A 121 -50.69 -0.99 35.57
N SER A 122 -49.47 -1.32 35.16
CA SER A 122 -48.86 -2.64 35.35
C SER A 122 -47.54 -2.49 36.11
N SER A 123 -47.31 -3.34 37.11
CA SER A 123 -46.12 -3.31 37.95
C SER A 123 -44.85 -3.55 37.11
N ALA A 124 -43.98 -2.54 37.01
CA ALA A 124 -42.76 -2.63 36.22
C ALA A 124 -41.80 -3.66 36.83
N GLN A 125 -41.56 -4.76 36.12
CA GLN A 125 -40.53 -5.73 36.48
C GLN A 125 -39.15 -5.11 36.19
N THR A 126 -38.26 -5.08 37.18
CA THR A 126 -36.89 -4.54 37.00
C THR A 126 -35.85 -5.66 36.88
N HIS A 127 -34.81 -5.45 36.08
CA HIS A 127 -33.72 -6.40 35.88
C HIS A 127 -32.34 -5.72 36.01
N THR A 128 -31.46 -6.28 36.86
CA THR A 128 -30.09 -5.79 37.05
C THR A 128 -29.13 -6.52 36.11
N VAL A 129 -28.47 -5.78 35.21
CA VAL A 129 -27.57 -6.29 34.17
C VAL A 129 -26.36 -6.97 34.80
N ASP A 130 -26.21 -8.28 34.59
CA ASP A 130 -25.15 -9.08 35.20
C ASP A 130 -23.86 -9.13 34.36
N LYS A 131 -22.80 -9.75 34.90
CA LYS A 131 -21.51 -9.86 34.20
C LYS A 131 -21.66 -10.68 32.90
N ARG A 132 -21.44 -10.01 31.75
CA ARG A 132 -21.58 -10.54 30.37
C ARG A 132 -23.02 -10.61 29.84
N GLU A 133 -24.01 -10.04 30.52
CA GLU A 133 -25.34 -9.83 29.93
C GLU A 133 -25.35 -8.64 28.96
N SER A 134 -26.28 -8.67 28.01
CA SER A 134 -26.48 -7.62 27.01
C SER A 134 -27.95 -7.24 26.92
N LEU A 135 -28.26 -6.05 26.43
CA LEU A 135 -29.64 -5.55 26.34
C LEU A 135 -30.53 -6.48 25.51
N TYR A 136 -29.93 -7.13 24.51
CA TYR A 136 -30.55 -8.15 23.68
C TYR A 136 -30.78 -9.48 24.42
N GLY A 137 -29.82 -9.94 25.23
CA GLY A 137 -30.01 -11.12 26.09
C GLY A 137 -31.13 -10.91 27.11
N ILE A 138 -31.21 -9.70 27.66
CA ILE A 138 -32.23 -9.30 28.63
C ILE A 138 -33.60 -9.17 27.93
N SER A 139 -33.68 -8.54 26.76
CA SER A 139 -34.95 -8.40 26.03
C SER A 139 -35.55 -9.76 25.65
N ARG A 140 -34.72 -10.72 25.24
CA ARG A 140 -35.16 -12.10 24.97
C ARG A 140 -35.62 -12.83 26.23
N LYS A 141 -34.91 -12.66 27.34
CA LYS A 141 -35.27 -13.25 28.64
C LYS A 141 -36.67 -12.83 29.10
N TYR A 142 -37.08 -11.60 28.77
CA TYR A 142 -38.37 -11.04 29.16
C TYR A 142 -39.36 -10.89 27.99
N ASN A 143 -39.09 -11.55 26.86
CA ASN A 143 -39.95 -11.55 25.67
C ASN A 143 -40.38 -10.14 25.21
N THR A 144 -39.44 -9.20 25.20
CA THR A 144 -39.63 -7.82 24.75
C THR A 144 -38.52 -7.41 23.78
N SER A 145 -38.52 -6.16 23.30
CA SER A 145 -37.48 -5.64 22.40
C SER A 145 -36.45 -4.77 23.14
N PRO A 146 -35.19 -4.72 22.68
CA PRO A 146 -34.19 -3.80 23.22
C PRO A 146 -34.68 -2.34 23.17
N GLN A 147 -35.35 -1.94 22.09
CA GLN A 147 -35.90 -0.61 21.90
C GLN A 147 -37.05 -0.32 22.89
N ALA A 148 -37.90 -1.30 23.17
CA ALA A 148 -38.95 -1.14 24.18
C ALA A 148 -38.35 -0.99 25.58
N ILE A 149 -37.30 -1.73 25.92
CA ILE A 149 -36.57 -1.54 27.18
C ILE A 149 -35.89 -0.16 27.20
N LEU A 150 -35.23 0.28 26.13
CA LEU A 150 -34.61 1.61 26.10
C LEU A 150 -35.65 2.73 26.24
N ALA A 151 -36.78 2.63 25.53
CA ALA A 151 -37.88 3.57 25.62
C ALA A 151 -38.49 3.61 27.03
N GLU A 152 -38.74 2.45 27.65
CA GLU A 152 -39.25 2.33 29.03
C GLU A 152 -38.30 2.95 30.06
N ASN A 153 -37.01 3.02 29.74
CA ASN A 153 -35.98 3.64 30.58
C ASN A 153 -35.56 5.04 30.11
N GLY A 154 -36.24 5.62 29.11
CA GLY A 154 -35.97 6.97 28.60
C GLY A 154 -34.61 7.15 27.91
N PHE A 155 -34.02 6.08 27.37
CA PHE A 155 -32.70 6.09 26.74
C PHE A 155 -32.78 6.31 25.21
N PRO A 156 -31.87 7.11 24.61
CA PRO A 156 -31.75 7.21 23.15
C PRO A 156 -31.37 5.88 22.48
N ASP A 157 -31.80 5.69 21.23
CA ASP A 157 -31.45 4.54 20.41
C ASP A 157 -29.92 4.42 20.27
N ASN A 158 -29.37 3.28 20.68
CA ASN A 158 -27.93 2.94 20.78
C ASN A 158 -27.22 3.31 22.10
N THR A 159 -27.96 3.53 23.19
CA THR A 159 -27.35 3.68 24.53
C THR A 159 -26.69 2.35 24.97
N PRO A 160 -25.36 2.33 25.26
CA PRO A 160 -24.71 1.14 25.81
C PRO A 160 -25.23 0.85 27.22
N ILE A 161 -25.45 -0.43 27.54
CA ILE A 161 -25.76 -0.84 28.92
C ILE A 161 -24.53 -1.38 29.65
N TYR A 162 -24.47 -1.17 30.95
CA TYR A 162 -23.31 -1.49 31.77
C TYR A 162 -23.65 -2.50 32.88
N ILE A 163 -22.66 -3.32 33.26
CA ILE A 163 -22.79 -4.29 34.35
C ILE A 163 -23.21 -3.56 35.64
N GLY A 164 -24.23 -4.09 36.32
CA GLY A 164 -24.86 -3.53 37.52
C GLY A 164 -25.90 -2.44 37.25
N GLN A 165 -26.26 -2.16 36.00
CA GLN A 165 -27.34 -1.23 35.63
C GLN A 165 -28.70 -1.89 35.85
N VAL A 166 -29.65 -1.19 36.49
CA VAL A 166 -31.02 -1.69 36.68
C VAL A 166 -31.91 -1.13 35.57
N LEU A 167 -32.58 -2.01 34.82
CA LEU A 167 -33.48 -1.66 33.72
C LEU A 167 -34.93 -1.97 34.12
N LYS A 168 -35.85 -1.03 33.87
CA LYS A 168 -37.29 -1.30 33.85
C LYS A 168 -37.63 -2.10 32.60
N ILE A 169 -38.30 -3.23 32.78
CA ILE A 169 -38.64 -4.12 31.69
C ILE A 169 -40.15 -4.01 31.42
N PRO A 170 -40.55 -3.63 30.20
CA PRO A 170 -41.96 -3.52 29.86
C PRO A 170 -42.57 -4.92 29.75
N VAL A 171 -43.48 -5.24 30.68
CA VAL A 171 -44.22 -6.50 30.69
C VAL A 171 -45.50 -6.30 29.86
N LYS A 172 -45.58 -6.92 28.67
CA LYS A 172 -46.78 -6.89 27.83
C LYS A 172 -47.35 -8.30 27.72
N GLY A 173 -48.53 -8.50 28.31
CA GLY A 173 -49.27 -9.76 28.28
C GLY A 173 -49.63 -10.18 26.85
N GLU A 174 -49.62 -11.48 26.62
CA GLU A 174 -49.92 -12.12 25.33
C GLU A 174 -51.34 -11.79 24.85
N GLU A 175 -51.54 -11.51 23.56
CA GLU A 175 -52.48 -12.24 22.69
C GLU A 175 -52.59 -11.69 21.23
N LYS A 176 -52.35 -12.62 20.29
CA LYS A 176 -53.06 -12.96 19.04
C LYS A 176 -53.91 -11.94 18.22
N THR A 177 -53.46 -11.79 16.96
CA THR A 177 -54.21 -11.73 15.67
C THR A 177 -55.06 -10.52 15.24
N SER A 178 -54.92 -10.21 13.94
CA SER A 178 -55.89 -9.70 12.95
C SER A 178 -55.77 -8.24 12.47
N ILE A 179 -56.12 -8.08 11.19
CA ILE A 179 -55.82 -7.03 10.20
C ILE A 179 -56.96 -6.01 10.16
N GLU A 180 -56.66 -4.71 9.97
CA GLU A 180 -57.47 -3.81 9.10
C GLU A 180 -56.78 -2.45 8.83
N ILE A 181 -56.94 -1.96 7.60
CA ILE A 181 -56.57 -0.62 7.09
C ILE A 181 -57.86 0.01 6.54
N PRO A 182 -58.05 1.34 6.60
CA PRO A 182 -58.75 2.05 5.53
C PRO A 182 -57.96 3.22 4.89
N THR A 183 -58.14 3.29 3.56
CA THR A 183 -57.59 4.17 2.49
C THR A 183 -58.56 5.33 2.15
N PRO A 184 -58.25 6.33 1.28
CA PRO A 184 -58.54 6.26 -0.18
C PRO A 184 -57.54 7.02 -1.13
N THR A 185 -56.95 6.39 -2.16
CA THR A 185 -57.26 6.28 -3.64
C THR A 185 -56.89 7.48 -4.55
N THR A 186 -56.15 7.29 -5.66
CA THR A 186 -56.70 6.83 -6.97
C THR A 186 -55.71 6.06 -7.89
N ASN A 187 -55.98 4.76 -8.11
CA ASN A 187 -56.04 3.92 -9.35
C ASN A 187 -55.22 4.27 -10.62
N ASN A 188 -54.62 3.35 -11.40
CA ASN A 188 -54.98 1.96 -11.78
C ASN A 188 -53.75 1.12 -12.27
N GLY A 189 -53.80 -0.22 -12.08
CA GLY A 189 -53.25 -1.21 -13.04
C GLY A 189 -52.10 -2.12 -12.58
N VAL A 190 -52.43 -3.32 -12.06
CA VAL A 190 -51.56 -4.30 -11.39
C VAL A 190 -50.78 -5.25 -12.33
N THR A 191 -49.54 -5.61 -11.95
CA THR A 191 -49.06 -7.01 -11.85
C THR A 191 -47.93 -7.11 -10.82
N THR A 192 -48.18 -7.84 -9.74
CA THR A 192 -47.27 -8.07 -8.60
C THR A 192 -46.41 -9.31 -8.80
N VAL A 193 -45.08 -9.19 -8.64
CA VAL A 193 -44.19 -10.32 -8.32
C VAL A 193 -43.60 -10.09 -6.92
N LYS A 194 -43.87 -11.01 -6.00
CA LYS A 194 -43.42 -11.00 -4.61
C LYS A 194 -41.93 -11.37 -4.54
N LYS A 195 -41.10 -10.44 -4.07
CA LYS A 195 -39.64 -10.59 -3.92
C LYS A 195 -39.32 -11.12 -2.52
N SER A 196 -38.78 -12.34 -2.40
CA SER A 196 -38.23 -12.83 -1.12
C SER A 196 -36.74 -12.50 -1.03
N SER A 197 -36.32 -11.98 0.12
CA SER A 197 -34.90 -11.83 0.48
C SER A 197 -34.57 -12.87 1.53
N GLU A 198 -33.41 -13.52 1.40
CA GLU A 198 -32.92 -14.51 2.36
C GLU A 198 -32.03 -13.82 3.39
N VAL A 199 -32.30 -14.06 4.67
CA VAL A 199 -31.66 -13.37 5.81
C VAL A 199 -30.95 -14.42 6.68
N TYR A 200 -29.72 -14.13 7.09
CA TYR A 200 -28.91 -14.95 7.97
C TYR A 200 -28.58 -14.23 9.27
N THR A 201 -28.79 -14.90 10.40
CA THR A 201 -28.46 -14.37 11.73
C THR A 201 -27.04 -14.78 12.14
N VAL A 202 -26.17 -13.80 12.35
CA VAL A 202 -24.76 -13.98 12.77
C VAL A 202 -24.68 -14.78 14.08
N GLN A 203 -23.89 -15.85 14.13
CA GLN A 203 -23.72 -16.72 15.29
C GLN A 203 -22.37 -16.49 16.01
N GLN A 204 -22.22 -17.06 17.21
CA GLN A 204 -20.97 -16.98 17.97
C GLN A 204 -19.81 -17.68 17.23
N GLY A 205 -18.74 -16.92 16.95
CA GLY A 205 -17.59 -17.41 16.20
C GLY A 205 -17.67 -17.18 14.69
N ASP A 206 -18.76 -16.57 14.21
CA ASP A 206 -18.86 -16.09 12.85
C ASP A 206 -17.97 -14.87 12.59
N THR A 207 -17.55 -14.76 11.34
CA THR A 207 -16.87 -13.60 10.80
C THR A 207 -17.54 -13.25 9.47
N LEU A 208 -17.41 -12.01 8.99
CA LEU A 208 -17.89 -11.63 7.66
C LEU A 208 -17.41 -12.63 6.60
N TYR A 209 -16.19 -13.12 6.77
CA TYR A 209 -15.58 -14.18 5.96
C TYR A 209 -16.32 -15.52 6.06
N LYS A 210 -16.59 -16.04 7.28
CA LYS A 210 -17.32 -17.31 7.45
C LYS A 210 -18.74 -17.25 6.88
N ILE A 211 -19.44 -16.14 7.11
CA ILE A 211 -20.81 -15.96 6.64
C ILE A 211 -20.86 -15.77 5.13
N SER A 212 -20.01 -14.91 4.58
CA SER A 212 -19.99 -14.70 3.13
C SER A 212 -19.60 -16.00 2.39
N SER A 213 -18.68 -16.79 2.95
CA SER A 213 -18.34 -18.13 2.46
C SER A 213 -19.49 -19.13 2.55
N LEU A 214 -20.32 -19.06 3.60
CA LEU A 214 -21.49 -19.93 3.76
C LEU A 214 -22.55 -19.68 2.67
N PHE A 215 -22.70 -18.43 2.23
CA PHE A 215 -23.70 -18.02 1.24
C PHE A 215 -23.15 -17.81 -0.19
N GLY A 216 -21.87 -18.11 -0.42
CA GLY A 216 -21.26 -18.00 -1.76
C GLY A 216 -21.17 -16.57 -2.30
N ILE A 217 -21.13 -15.57 -1.43
CA ILE A 217 -20.99 -14.14 -1.78
C ILE A 217 -19.70 -13.56 -1.19
N SER A 218 -19.22 -12.43 -1.69
CA SER A 218 -18.03 -11.78 -1.13
C SER A 218 -18.37 -11.08 0.20
N PRO A 219 -17.41 -10.93 1.14
CA PRO A 219 -17.61 -10.14 2.36
C PRO A 219 -18.05 -8.70 2.04
N GLN A 220 -17.52 -8.12 0.95
CA GLN A 220 -17.89 -6.79 0.49
C GLN A 220 -19.32 -6.74 -0.03
N ARG A 221 -19.76 -7.76 -0.79
CA ARG A 221 -21.15 -7.86 -1.25
C ARG A 221 -22.13 -8.07 -0.10
N LEU A 222 -21.74 -8.86 0.89
CA LEU A 222 -22.50 -9.04 2.13
C LEU A 222 -22.65 -7.70 2.89
N LEU A 223 -21.59 -6.87 2.92
CA LEU A 223 -21.66 -5.52 3.49
C LEU A 223 -22.60 -4.61 2.67
N GLU A 224 -22.49 -4.61 1.34
CA GLU A 224 -23.32 -3.79 0.45
C GLU A 224 -24.81 -4.16 0.52
N LEU A 225 -25.15 -5.45 0.55
CA LEU A 225 -26.52 -5.94 0.70
C LEU A 225 -27.18 -5.42 1.99
N ASN A 226 -26.37 -5.04 2.96
CA ASN A 226 -26.80 -4.59 4.28
C ASN A 226 -26.46 -3.11 4.53
N GLY A 227 -26.00 -2.36 3.52
CA GLY A 227 -25.67 -0.94 3.64
C GLY A 227 -24.47 -0.63 4.56
N PHE A 228 -23.57 -1.59 4.78
CA PHE A 228 -22.42 -1.45 5.66
C PHE A 228 -21.14 -1.06 4.91
N ASN A 229 -20.21 -0.42 5.61
CA ASN A 229 -18.87 -0.12 5.09
C ASN A 229 -17.84 -1.14 5.62
N SER A 230 -16.64 -1.17 5.03
CA SER A 230 -15.57 -2.15 5.34
C SER A 230 -15.01 -2.07 6.77
N THR A 231 -15.39 -1.05 7.55
CA THR A 231 -15.00 -0.90 8.97
C THR A 231 -16.11 -1.28 9.95
N THR A 232 -17.29 -1.67 9.45
CA THR A 232 -18.45 -2.01 10.28
C THR A 232 -18.28 -3.41 10.87
N PRO A 233 -18.14 -3.57 12.20
CA PRO A 233 -17.99 -4.87 12.83
C PRO A 233 -19.35 -5.58 12.90
N ILE A 234 -19.43 -6.80 12.36
CA ILE A 234 -20.65 -7.61 12.53
C ILE A 234 -20.77 -8.13 13.97
N GLN A 235 -21.97 -8.07 14.52
CA GLN A 235 -22.27 -8.45 15.89
C GLN A 235 -23.03 -9.77 15.92
N ILE A 236 -22.75 -10.62 16.92
CA ILE A 236 -23.49 -11.86 17.14
C ILE A 236 -24.97 -11.51 17.33
N GLY A 237 -25.86 -12.18 16.58
CA GLY A 237 -27.30 -11.92 16.55
C GLY A 237 -27.76 -10.94 15.46
N GLN A 238 -26.84 -10.30 14.73
CA GLN A 238 -27.17 -9.39 13.64
C GLN A 238 -27.74 -10.15 12.45
N GLU A 239 -28.87 -9.68 11.91
CA GLU A 239 -29.46 -10.21 10.69
C GLU A 239 -28.83 -9.57 9.46
N LEU A 240 -28.30 -10.40 8.57
CA LEU A 240 -27.69 -10.00 7.32
C LEU A 240 -28.54 -10.51 6.15
N ILE A 241 -28.95 -9.61 5.27
CA ILE A 241 -29.45 -9.97 3.94
C ILE A 241 -28.30 -10.64 3.20
N VAL A 242 -28.43 -11.95 3.00
CA VAL A 242 -27.42 -12.79 2.35
C VAL A 242 -27.79 -13.12 0.90
N LYS A 243 -29.04 -12.81 0.50
CA LYS A 243 -29.51 -12.93 -0.87
C LYS A 243 -30.68 -11.98 -1.11
N ASN A 244 -30.63 -11.20 -2.17
CA ASN A 244 -31.77 -10.41 -2.64
C ASN A 244 -32.29 -11.06 -3.93
N GLY A 245 -33.61 -11.28 -4.04
CA GLY A 245 -34.22 -11.62 -5.33
C GLY A 245 -33.85 -10.58 -6.39
N SER A 246 -33.69 -10.98 -7.64
CA SER A 246 -33.35 -10.08 -8.75
C SER A 246 -34.45 -9.05 -8.97
N VAL A 247 -34.12 -7.74 -8.97
CA VAL A 247 -34.87 -6.73 -9.73
C VAL A 247 -33.90 -5.72 -10.34
N SER A 248 -34.16 -5.46 -11.61
CA SER A 248 -33.52 -4.51 -12.51
C SER A 248 -33.98 -3.07 -12.26
N SER A 249 -33.00 -2.15 -12.30
CA SER A 249 -32.93 -0.73 -12.69
C SER A 249 -34.13 0.24 -12.74
N SER A 250 -33.82 1.50 -12.43
CA SER A 250 -34.31 2.72 -13.11
C SER A 250 -33.15 3.75 -13.06
N SER A 251 -32.70 4.46 -14.09
CA SER A 251 -33.06 4.57 -15.51
C SER A 251 -31.80 5.02 -16.31
N THR A 252 -31.36 4.21 -17.28
CA THR A 252 -30.42 4.55 -18.39
C THR A 252 -30.50 3.41 -19.44
N PRO A 253 -30.25 3.64 -20.75
CA PRO A 253 -30.68 2.74 -21.81
C PRO A 253 -29.90 1.43 -21.81
N THR A 254 -30.62 0.32 -21.63
CA THR A 254 -30.09 -1.04 -21.71
C THR A 254 -30.34 -1.61 -23.11
N ILE A 255 -29.27 -2.00 -23.81
CA ILE A 255 -29.39 -2.90 -24.96
C ILE A 255 -29.71 -4.29 -24.42
N GLN A 256 -30.83 -4.87 -24.87
CA GLN A 256 -31.10 -6.29 -24.70
C GLN A 256 -30.32 -7.06 -25.78
N THR A 257 -29.48 -8.01 -25.40
CA THR A 257 -28.95 -9.03 -26.33
C THR A 257 -29.73 -10.34 -26.19
N PRO A 258 -30.00 -11.04 -27.31
CA PRO A 258 -30.83 -12.25 -27.33
C PRO A 258 -30.20 -13.40 -26.54
N LYS A 259 -31.07 -14.11 -25.83
CA LYS A 259 -30.81 -15.37 -25.12
C LYS A 259 -30.32 -16.44 -26.10
N PRO A 260 -29.08 -16.97 -25.97
CA PRO A 260 -28.68 -18.16 -26.68
C PRO A 260 -29.49 -19.35 -26.14
N GLU A 261 -30.07 -20.13 -27.05
CA GLU A 261 -30.81 -21.33 -26.71
C GLU A 261 -29.83 -22.44 -26.28
N VAL A 262 -29.83 -22.78 -24.98
CA VAL A 262 -28.93 -23.79 -24.40
C VAL A 262 -29.58 -25.17 -24.48
N LYS A 263 -28.99 -26.08 -25.28
CA LYS A 263 -29.23 -27.52 -25.14
C LYS A 263 -28.45 -28.08 -23.94
N LYS A 264 -29.03 -29.09 -23.27
CA LYS A 264 -28.56 -29.72 -22.01
C LYS A 264 -27.05 -29.98 -21.99
N VAL A 265 -26.37 -29.37 -21.02
CA VAL A 265 -24.95 -29.62 -20.69
C VAL A 265 -24.89 -30.59 -19.51
N ASP A 266 -24.03 -31.61 -19.62
CA ASP A 266 -23.79 -32.61 -18.57
C ASP A 266 -23.04 -31.98 -17.38
N THR A 267 -23.72 -31.86 -16.23
CA THR A 267 -23.18 -31.25 -15.00
C THR A 267 -22.54 -32.25 -14.04
N ARG A 268 -22.20 -33.47 -14.48
CA ARG A 268 -21.71 -34.54 -13.58
C ARG A 268 -20.27 -34.36 -13.08
N ARG A 269 -19.48 -33.45 -13.65
CA ARG A 269 -18.07 -33.23 -13.24
C ARG A 269 -17.96 -32.19 -12.13
N VAL A 270 -17.33 -32.55 -11.01
CA VAL A 270 -17.05 -31.68 -9.86
C VAL A 270 -15.55 -31.63 -9.61
N HIS A 271 -14.98 -30.44 -9.52
CA HIS A 271 -13.56 -30.21 -9.21
C HIS A 271 -13.40 -29.54 -7.83
N THR A 272 -12.49 -30.06 -7.01
CA THR A 272 -12.14 -29.46 -5.72
C THR A 272 -10.93 -28.56 -5.89
N VAL A 273 -11.10 -27.27 -5.60
CA VAL A 273 -10.08 -26.22 -5.77
C VAL A 273 -8.86 -26.50 -4.89
N GLY A 274 -7.67 -26.59 -5.50
CA GLY A 274 -6.39 -26.78 -4.83
C GLY A 274 -5.76 -25.49 -4.27
N LYS A 275 -4.70 -25.64 -3.46
CA LYS A 275 -3.96 -24.51 -2.88
C LYS A 275 -3.30 -23.67 -3.99
N GLY A 276 -3.75 -22.43 -4.16
CA GLY A 276 -3.26 -21.50 -5.17
C GLY A 276 -3.87 -21.66 -6.56
N GLU A 277 -4.87 -22.54 -6.72
CA GLU A 277 -5.58 -22.74 -7.98
C GLU A 277 -6.61 -21.60 -8.21
N SER A 278 -6.75 -21.13 -9.44
CA SER A 278 -7.67 -20.05 -9.83
C SER A 278 -8.77 -20.56 -10.76
N LEU A 279 -9.90 -19.84 -10.87
CA LEU A 279 -10.98 -20.21 -11.81
C LEU A 279 -10.46 -20.34 -13.24
N TYR A 280 -9.47 -19.53 -13.61
CA TYR A 280 -8.79 -19.60 -14.90
C TYR A 280 -7.93 -20.87 -15.04
N ALA A 281 -7.16 -21.23 -14.01
CA ALA A 281 -6.37 -22.47 -14.03
C ALA A 281 -7.28 -23.70 -14.14
N ILE A 282 -8.42 -23.68 -13.44
CA ILE A 282 -9.44 -24.73 -13.47
C ILE A 282 -10.13 -24.77 -14.83
N SER A 283 -10.56 -23.62 -15.37
CA SER A 283 -11.22 -23.59 -16.67
C SER A 283 -10.32 -24.11 -17.78
N LYS A 284 -9.04 -23.73 -17.77
CA LYS A 284 -8.03 -24.21 -18.72
C LYS A 284 -7.80 -25.72 -18.57
N LYS A 285 -7.73 -26.22 -17.34
CA LYS A 285 -7.52 -27.65 -17.03
C LYS A 285 -8.65 -28.54 -17.56
N TYR A 286 -9.87 -28.02 -17.62
CA TYR A 286 -11.07 -28.78 -17.99
C TYR A 286 -11.70 -28.36 -19.32
N ASN A 287 -10.97 -27.62 -20.16
CA ASN A 287 -11.47 -27.11 -21.44
C ASN A 287 -12.84 -26.41 -21.30
N SER A 288 -12.97 -25.54 -20.31
CA SER A 288 -14.16 -24.77 -19.97
C SER A 288 -13.82 -23.27 -19.94
N THR A 289 -14.78 -22.41 -19.59
CA THR A 289 -14.52 -20.98 -19.34
C THR A 289 -14.86 -20.59 -17.90
N PRO A 290 -14.18 -19.58 -17.31
CA PRO A 290 -14.52 -19.11 -15.97
C PRO A 290 -15.99 -18.71 -15.85
N ALA A 291 -16.55 -18.08 -16.89
CA ALA A 291 -17.95 -17.69 -16.93
C ALA A 291 -18.92 -18.90 -16.90
N LEU A 292 -18.62 -19.96 -17.66
CA LEU A 292 -19.42 -21.19 -17.62
C LEU A 292 -19.33 -21.88 -16.26
N ILE A 293 -18.16 -21.91 -15.64
CA ILE A 293 -17.99 -22.46 -14.29
C ILE A 293 -18.75 -21.61 -13.27
N LEU A 294 -18.66 -20.28 -13.33
CA LEU A 294 -19.39 -19.38 -12.42
C LEU A 294 -20.91 -19.59 -12.56
N ASN A 295 -21.42 -19.59 -13.79
CA ASN A 295 -22.84 -19.83 -14.06
C ASN A 295 -23.32 -21.20 -13.61
N ALA A 296 -22.55 -22.27 -13.88
CA ALA A 296 -22.89 -23.64 -13.46
C ALA A 296 -22.90 -23.83 -11.93
N ASN A 297 -22.26 -22.91 -11.20
CA ASN A 297 -22.20 -22.91 -9.75
C ASN A 297 -23.03 -21.81 -9.09
N GLY A 298 -23.80 -21.03 -9.87
CA GLY A 298 -24.60 -19.91 -9.34
C GLY A 298 -23.74 -18.82 -8.69
N LEU A 299 -22.47 -18.71 -9.07
CA LEU A 299 -21.51 -17.77 -8.52
C LEU A 299 -21.55 -16.46 -9.31
N ALA A 300 -21.45 -15.33 -8.59
CA ALA A 300 -21.34 -14.01 -9.19
C ALA A 300 -20.03 -13.86 -9.99
N ILE A 301 -19.99 -12.91 -10.93
CA ILE A 301 -18.83 -12.73 -11.83
C ILE A 301 -17.53 -12.37 -11.10
N ASP A 302 -17.65 -11.79 -9.90
CA ASP A 302 -16.56 -11.41 -9.00
C ASP A 302 -16.30 -12.45 -7.89
N ALA A 303 -16.96 -13.62 -7.95
CA ALA A 303 -16.84 -14.64 -6.92
C ALA A 303 -15.39 -15.13 -6.81
N THR A 304 -14.85 -15.01 -5.60
CA THR A 304 -13.56 -15.63 -5.26
C THR A 304 -13.78 -17.11 -5.01
N ILE A 305 -12.94 -17.97 -5.59
CA ILE A 305 -12.95 -19.40 -5.30
C ILE A 305 -11.93 -19.74 -4.20
N PHE A 306 -12.27 -20.69 -3.35
CA PHE A 306 -11.49 -21.02 -2.16
C PHE A 306 -10.95 -22.44 -2.19
N VAL A 307 -9.78 -22.67 -1.59
CA VAL A 307 -9.19 -24.00 -1.46
C VAL A 307 -10.17 -24.95 -0.77
N GLY A 308 -10.41 -26.12 -1.37
CA GLY A 308 -11.39 -27.11 -0.91
C GLY A 308 -12.82 -26.90 -1.45
N GLN A 309 -13.11 -25.77 -2.12
CA GLN A 309 -14.42 -25.53 -2.73
C GLN A 309 -14.66 -26.50 -3.88
N LYS A 310 -15.85 -27.09 -3.93
CA LYS A 310 -16.28 -27.98 -5.01
C LYS A 310 -17.02 -27.17 -6.07
N LEU A 311 -16.50 -27.17 -7.29
CA LEU A 311 -17.07 -26.47 -8.44
C LEU A 311 -17.58 -27.49 -9.46
N ARG A 312 -18.83 -27.35 -9.89
CA ARG A 312 -19.37 -28.01 -11.07
C ARG A 312 -18.67 -27.45 -12.31
N ILE A 313 -18.03 -28.32 -13.09
CA ILE A 313 -17.26 -27.91 -14.26
C ILE A 313 -18.00 -28.37 -15.53
N PRO A 314 -18.67 -27.47 -16.25
CA PRO A 314 -19.26 -27.79 -17.55
C PRO A 314 -18.16 -27.93 -18.60
N GLU A 315 -18.28 -28.91 -19.49
CA GLU A 315 -17.38 -29.07 -20.64
C GLU A 315 -17.69 -27.98 -21.68
N GLY A 316 -16.67 -27.22 -22.09
CA GLY A 316 -16.77 -26.25 -23.18
C GLY A 316 -16.43 -26.91 -24.51
N GLN A 317 -17.17 -26.60 -25.56
CA GLN A 317 -16.79 -27.00 -26.92
C GLN A 317 -15.49 -26.29 -27.34
N LYS A 318 -14.70 -26.98 -28.18
CA LYS A 318 -13.41 -26.54 -28.73
C LYS A 318 -13.49 -25.19 -29.47
N GLU A 319 -12.33 -24.54 -29.47
CA GLU A 319 -11.96 -23.29 -30.18
C GLU A 319 -12.69 -23.04 -31.50
N VAL A 320 -13.12 -21.78 -31.67
CA VAL A 320 -13.15 -21.14 -32.98
C VAL A 320 -12.10 -20.04 -32.97
N GLU A 321 -11.25 -20.08 -34.00
CA GLU A 321 -10.06 -19.26 -34.24
C GLU A 321 -10.32 -17.75 -34.31
N GLU A 322 -9.22 -17.00 -34.25
CA GLU A 322 -9.07 -15.56 -34.44
C GLU A 322 -9.98 -14.97 -35.53
N THR A 323 -10.90 -14.08 -35.12
CA THR A 323 -11.30 -12.93 -35.92
C THR A 323 -11.58 -11.72 -35.03
N GLN A 324 -11.38 -10.54 -35.60
CA GLN A 324 -11.42 -9.22 -34.96
C GLN A 324 -12.64 -9.03 -34.03
N ALA A 325 -12.42 -8.33 -32.91
CA ALA A 325 -13.46 -8.01 -31.94
C ALA A 325 -14.70 -7.37 -32.62
N PRO A 326 -15.93 -7.82 -32.32
CA PRO A 326 -17.12 -7.20 -32.88
C PRO A 326 -17.32 -5.83 -32.24
N ILE A 327 -17.12 -4.77 -33.03
CA ILE A 327 -17.46 -3.40 -32.64
C ILE A 327 -18.97 -3.24 -32.85
N VAL A 328 -19.75 -3.28 -31.78
CA VAL A 328 -21.16 -2.87 -31.83
C VAL A 328 -21.22 -1.41 -31.39
N LYS A 329 -21.60 -0.52 -32.32
CA LYS A 329 -21.85 0.90 -32.04
C LYS A 329 -23.29 1.04 -31.52
N SER A 330 -23.43 1.56 -30.30
CA SER A 330 -24.70 2.03 -29.75
C SER A 330 -24.57 3.52 -29.44
N GLN A 331 -25.66 4.29 -29.52
CA GLN A 331 -25.65 5.75 -29.35
C GLN A 331 -24.81 6.18 -28.14
N GLY A 332 -23.66 6.81 -28.41
CA GLY A 332 -22.77 7.40 -27.42
C GLY A 332 -21.68 6.49 -26.83
N TYR A 333 -21.63 5.19 -27.14
CA TYR A 333 -20.64 4.27 -26.57
C TYR A 333 -20.14 3.20 -27.57
N GLN A 334 -18.86 2.85 -27.48
CA GLN A 334 -18.25 1.67 -28.11
C GLN A 334 -18.07 0.58 -27.06
N VAL A 335 -18.44 -0.67 -27.36
CA VAL A 335 -18.21 -1.80 -26.45
C VAL A 335 -16.86 -2.46 -26.75
N TYR A 336 -16.03 -2.63 -25.72
CA TYR A 336 -14.73 -3.29 -25.81
C TYR A 336 -14.64 -4.51 -24.90
N THR A 337 -14.29 -5.66 -25.46
CA THR A 337 -14.00 -6.88 -24.68
C THR A 337 -12.54 -6.88 -24.24
N VAL A 338 -12.33 -6.90 -22.92
CA VAL A 338 -11.01 -6.91 -22.27
C VAL A 338 -10.21 -8.13 -22.71
N GLN A 339 -8.98 -7.90 -23.19
CA GLN A 339 -8.08 -8.93 -23.67
C GLN A 339 -6.99 -9.25 -22.63
N THR A 340 -6.27 -10.35 -22.85
CA THR A 340 -5.11 -10.71 -22.01
C THR A 340 -4.07 -9.58 -21.99
N GLY A 341 -3.62 -9.19 -20.79
CA GLY A 341 -2.65 -8.10 -20.60
C GLY A 341 -3.26 -6.70 -20.68
N ASP A 342 -4.58 -6.57 -20.68
CA ASP A 342 -5.26 -5.29 -20.53
C ASP A 342 -5.34 -4.82 -19.09
N TYR A 343 -5.30 -3.51 -18.92
CA TYR A 343 -5.57 -2.78 -17.69
C TYR A 343 -6.22 -1.45 -18.07
N ILE A 344 -6.95 -0.83 -17.14
CA ILE A 344 -7.86 0.28 -17.46
C ILE A 344 -7.18 1.43 -18.18
N SER A 345 -5.99 1.85 -17.77
CA SER A 345 -5.30 2.95 -18.43
C SER A 345 -4.78 2.59 -19.82
N LYS A 346 -4.43 1.32 -20.10
CA LYS A 346 -4.08 0.86 -21.45
C LYS A 346 -5.29 0.90 -22.38
N ILE A 347 -6.46 0.47 -21.90
CA ILE A 347 -7.71 0.53 -22.66
C ILE A 347 -8.13 1.99 -22.86
N ALA A 348 -8.15 2.79 -21.80
CA ALA A 348 -8.51 4.20 -21.88
C ALA A 348 -7.62 4.96 -22.87
N THR A 349 -6.31 4.70 -22.86
CA THR A 349 -5.35 5.26 -23.84
C THR A 349 -5.65 4.80 -25.26
N LYS A 350 -5.95 3.50 -25.46
CA LYS A 350 -6.31 2.93 -26.77
C LYS A 350 -7.53 3.61 -27.38
N PHE A 351 -8.47 4.05 -26.55
CA PHE A 351 -9.72 4.65 -26.98
C PHE A 351 -9.80 6.17 -26.79
N GLY A 352 -8.72 6.82 -26.36
CA GLY A 352 -8.70 8.28 -26.19
C GLY A 352 -9.63 8.82 -25.10
N VAL A 353 -9.99 7.99 -24.11
CA VAL A 353 -10.81 8.38 -22.94
C VAL A 353 -9.95 8.46 -21.67
N SER A 354 -10.42 9.16 -20.63
CA SER A 354 -9.69 9.16 -19.36
C SER A 354 -9.87 7.83 -18.62
N PRO A 355 -8.85 7.33 -17.90
CA PRO A 355 -8.98 6.11 -17.10
C PRO A 355 -10.10 6.22 -16.06
N GLN A 356 -10.23 7.37 -15.41
CA GLN A 356 -11.28 7.60 -14.42
C GLN A 356 -12.67 7.63 -15.06
N LEU A 357 -12.83 8.27 -16.22
CA LEU A 357 -14.09 8.21 -16.97
C LEU A 357 -14.43 6.76 -17.34
N LEU A 358 -13.44 5.98 -17.77
CA LEU A 358 -13.65 4.57 -18.08
C LEU A 358 -14.05 3.75 -16.83
N VAL A 359 -13.46 4.05 -15.67
CA VAL A 359 -13.85 3.46 -14.37
C VAL A 359 -15.27 3.86 -14.00
N ASP A 360 -15.61 5.14 -14.09
CA ASP A 360 -16.89 5.71 -13.68
C ASP A 360 -18.01 5.22 -14.60
N THR A 361 -17.81 5.26 -15.91
CA THR A 361 -18.75 4.77 -16.94
C THR A 361 -19.06 3.28 -16.75
N ASN A 362 -18.11 2.49 -16.27
CA ASN A 362 -18.26 1.05 -16.09
C ASN A 362 -18.44 0.64 -14.62
N HIS A 363 -18.57 1.60 -13.71
CA HIS A 363 -18.67 1.41 -12.26
C HIS A 363 -17.65 0.39 -11.71
N LEU A 364 -16.38 0.50 -12.14
CA LEU A 364 -15.36 -0.50 -11.84
C LEU A 364 -14.78 -0.31 -10.42
N PRO A 365 -14.99 -1.24 -9.49
CA PRO A 365 -14.43 -1.11 -8.15
C PRO A 365 -12.90 -1.15 -8.20
N ASN A 366 -12.27 -0.03 -7.82
CA ASN A 366 -10.82 0.19 -7.87
C ASN A 366 -10.21 -0.01 -9.27
N GLY A 367 -10.99 0.22 -10.35
CA GLY A 367 -10.52 0.09 -11.73
C GLY A 367 -10.10 -1.33 -12.13
N ARG A 368 -10.59 -2.35 -11.43
CA ARG A 368 -10.30 -3.77 -11.76
C ARG A 368 -11.08 -4.21 -12.99
N ILE A 369 -10.42 -4.98 -13.84
CA ILE A 369 -10.99 -5.59 -15.04
C ILE A 369 -10.55 -7.04 -15.19
N HIS A 370 -11.37 -7.83 -15.89
CA HIS A 370 -11.12 -9.24 -16.16
C HIS A 370 -11.11 -9.54 -17.66
N VAL A 371 -10.25 -10.46 -18.11
CA VAL A 371 -10.25 -10.90 -19.51
C VAL A 371 -11.63 -11.46 -19.88
N GLY A 372 -12.18 -11.01 -21.01
CA GLY A 372 -13.54 -11.32 -21.46
C GLY A 372 -14.62 -10.37 -20.94
N GLN A 373 -14.32 -9.49 -19.98
CA GLN A 373 -15.25 -8.45 -19.53
C GLN A 373 -15.51 -7.44 -20.64
N GLN A 374 -16.77 -7.05 -20.86
CA GLN A 374 -17.12 -5.98 -21.78
C GLN A 374 -17.14 -4.64 -21.05
N LEU A 375 -16.52 -3.63 -21.65
CA LEU A 375 -16.49 -2.26 -21.15
C LEU A 375 -17.20 -1.33 -22.14
N MET A 376 -18.04 -0.45 -21.61
CA MET A 376 -18.58 0.70 -22.31
C MET A 376 -17.51 1.79 -22.38
N ILE A 377 -17.08 2.09 -23.59
CA ILE A 377 -16.14 3.16 -23.90
C ILE A 377 -16.97 4.35 -24.40
N PRO A 378 -17.03 5.49 -23.69
CA PRO A 378 -17.74 6.68 -24.19
C PRO A 378 -17.21 7.11 -25.56
N SER A 379 -18.12 7.37 -26.51
CA SER A 379 -17.80 7.89 -27.85
C SER A 379 -17.59 9.41 -27.86
N GLU A 380 -17.87 10.08 -26.75
CA GLU A 380 -17.64 11.50 -26.59
C GLU A 380 -16.15 11.73 -26.33
N SER A 381 -15.45 12.10 -27.40
CA SER A 381 -14.11 12.65 -27.31
C SER A 381 -14.17 13.87 -26.40
N LEU A 382 -13.40 13.85 -25.30
CA LEU A 382 -12.73 15.08 -24.92
C LEU A 382 -11.85 15.43 -26.13
N GLN A 383 -12.38 16.31 -26.98
CA GLN A 383 -11.61 16.97 -28.03
C GLN A 383 -10.24 17.30 -27.45
N PRO A 384 -9.13 16.85 -28.06
CA PRO A 384 -7.82 17.28 -27.65
C PRO A 384 -7.82 18.80 -27.76
N LYS A 385 -7.85 19.52 -26.62
CA LYS A 385 -7.45 20.93 -26.63
C LYS A 385 -6.11 20.96 -27.32
N SER A 386 -6.06 21.76 -28.38
CA SER A 386 -4.91 21.96 -29.23
C SER A 386 -3.61 21.91 -28.43
N VAL A 387 -2.63 21.20 -29.00
CA VAL A 387 -1.22 21.33 -28.65
C VAL A 387 -0.86 22.81 -28.77
N GLY A 388 -0.94 23.50 -27.63
CA GLY A 388 -0.83 24.94 -27.50
C GLY A 388 -1.02 25.26 -26.01
N ASP A 389 0.10 25.33 -25.31
CA ASP A 389 0.20 25.71 -23.89
C ASP A 389 -0.34 24.74 -22.82
N THR A 390 0.16 23.50 -22.83
CA THR A 390 0.39 22.74 -21.57
C THR A 390 1.60 23.28 -20.80
N LYS A 391 1.67 24.61 -20.62
CA LYS A 391 2.48 25.14 -19.54
C LYS A 391 1.83 24.67 -18.24
N ASN A 392 2.49 23.67 -17.64
CA ASN A 392 2.71 23.65 -16.20
C ASN A 392 1.46 23.48 -15.31
N LEU A 393 1.29 22.26 -14.76
CA LEU A 393 1.22 22.21 -13.30
C LEU A 393 2.51 22.88 -12.81
N GLN A 394 2.43 24.10 -12.27
CA GLN A 394 3.56 25.02 -12.07
C GLN A 394 4.79 24.44 -11.34
N GLY A 395 4.71 23.25 -10.73
CA GLY A 395 5.86 22.54 -10.17
C GLY A 395 6.57 21.52 -11.07
N ARG A 396 5.99 20.99 -12.16
CA ARG A 396 6.61 19.88 -12.93
C ARG A 396 7.75 20.32 -13.85
N SER A 397 7.72 21.56 -14.36
CA SER A 397 8.74 22.07 -15.31
C SER A 397 10.17 22.08 -14.79
N ILE A 398 10.37 22.15 -13.47
CA ILE A 398 11.71 22.10 -12.89
C ILE A 398 12.39 20.74 -13.08
N TYR A 399 11.62 19.70 -13.41
CA TYR A 399 12.08 18.34 -13.70
C TYR A 399 12.14 18.14 -15.21
N GLN A 400 13.27 18.47 -15.83
CA GLN A 400 13.45 18.39 -17.27
C GLN A 400 13.89 16.98 -17.67
N LEU A 401 12.96 16.19 -18.20
CA LEU A 401 13.22 14.84 -18.68
C LEU A 401 13.56 14.87 -20.17
N THR A 402 14.73 14.35 -20.53
CA THR A 402 15.08 13.99 -21.91
C THR A 402 15.26 12.48 -22.02
N LYS A 403 15.00 11.94 -23.21
CA LYS A 403 15.16 10.51 -23.51
C LYS A 403 15.90 10.31 -24.81
N VAL A 404 16.75 9.29 -24.86
CA VAL A 404 17.46 8.82 -26.05
C VAL A 404 17.00 7.39 -26.32
N ASP A 405 16.00 7.24 -27.19
CA ASP A 405 15.42 5.96 -27.62
C ASP A 405 15.68 5.68 -29.11
N GLY A 406 15.51 4.42 -29.52
CA GLY A 406 15.68 4.00 -30.92
C GLY A 406 14.36 3.84 -31.66
N LYS A 407 13.23 4.21 -31.03
CA LYS A 407 11.91 3.81 -31.50
C LYS A 407 11.55 4.50 -32.81
N ALA A 408 11.86 5.80 -32.93
CA ALA A 408 11.63 6.55 -34.16
C ALA A 408 12.53 6.07 -35.31
N ALA A 409 13.82 5.82 -35.03
CA ALA A 409 14.81 5.41 -36.03
C ALA A 409 14.57 4.00 -36.60
N LEU A 410 13.92 3.12 -35.83
CA LEU A 410 13.71 1.70 -36.18
C LEU A 410 12.22 1.31 -36.11
N SER A 411 11.31 2.28 -36.28
CA SER A 411 9.85 2.07 -36.16
C SER A 411 9.30 1.13 -37.24
N SER A 412 9.84 1.20 -38.46
CA SER A 412 9.43 0.41 -39.62
C SER A 412 9.98 -1.01 -39.65
N GLY A 413 10.77 -1.43 -38.66
CA GLY A 413 11.60 -2.62 -38.79
C GLY A 413 12.81 -2.40 -39.71
N ILE A 414 13.58 -3.46 -39.91
CA ILE A 414 14.60 -3.56 -40.96
C ILE A 414 14.03 -4.36 -42.15
N LYS A 415 14.42 -3.98 -43.36
CA LYS A 415 14.00 -4.62 -44.61
C LYS A 415 14.77 -5.91 -44.91
N SER A 416 15.97 -6.05 -44.35
CA SER A 416 16.87 -7.17 -44.58
C SER A 416 17.66 -7.53 -43.33
N THR A 417 18.02 -8.80 -43.17
CA THR A 417 18.91 -9.25 -42.10
C THR A 417 20.28 -8.59 -42.22
N VAL A 418 20.77 -8.04 -41.12
CA VAL A 418 22.08 -7.38 -41.06
C VAL A 418 23.10 -8.31 -40.41
N GLY A 419 24.15 -8.68 -41.14
CA GLY A 419 25.22 -9.54 -40.66
C GLY A 419 26.27 -9.83 -41.73
N ALA A 420 27.38 -10.47 -41.33
CA ALA A 420 28.56 -10.65 -42.20
C ALA A 420 28.27 -11.38 -43.52
N SER A 421 27.40 -12.39 -43.50
CA SER A 421 27.11 -13.24 -44.67
C SER A 421 25.91 -12.77 -45.50
N TYR A 422 25.37 -11.57 -45.24
CA TYR A 422 24.13 -11.09 -45.84
C TYR A 422 24.38 -9.95 -46.85
N LYS A 423 23.50 -9.86 -47.85
CA LYS A 423 23.35 -8.70 -48.72
C LYS A 423 22.34 -7.75 -48.08
N MET A 424 22.81 -6.63 -47.57
CA MET A 424 22.02 -5.79 -46.67
C MET A 424 21.48 -4.56 -47.36
N ASN A 425 20.32 -4.09 -46.92
CA ASN A 425 19.73 -2.85 -47.38
C ASN A 425 20.47 -1.64 -46.77
N PRO A 426 20.92 -0.66 -47.57
CA PRO A 426 21.70 0.47 -47.07
C PRO A 426 20.93 1.36 -46.08
N THR A 427 19.59 1.43 -46.16
CA THR A 427 18.80 2.22 -45.19
C THR A 427 18.78 1.56 -43.82
N ASP A 428 18.71 0.22 -43.76
CA ASP A 428 18.78 -0.53 -42.50
C ASP A 428 20.13 -0.32 -41.82
N ILE A 429 21.22 -0.42 -42.59
CA ILE A 429 22.59 -0.20 -42.09
C ILE A 429 22.76 1.21 -41.57
N THR A 430 22.31 2.22 -42.31
CA THR A 430 22.41 3.62 -41.88
C THR A 430 21.65 3.86 -40.56
N ALA A 431 20.44 3.30 -40.43
CA ALA A 431 19.66 3.42 -39.19
C ALA A 431 20.35 2.73 -38.00
N ILE A 432 20.92 1.54 -38.22
CA ILE A 432 21.67 0.80 -37.19
C ILE A 432 22.96 1.54 -36.81
N GLN A 433 23.73 2.05 -37.77
CA GLN A 433 24.95 2.84 -37.52
C GLN A 433 24.63 4.06 -36.68
N ASN A 434 23.63 4.85 -37.07
CA ASN A 434 23.16 6.00 -36.29
C ASN A 434 22.79 5.61 -34.86
N ARG A 435 22.08 4.49 -34.70
CA ARG A 435 21.68 4.00 -33.37
C ARG A 435 22.87 3.54 -32.53
N LEU A 436 23.81 2.80 -33.11
CA LEU A 436 25.03 2.37 -32.43
C LEU A 436 25.90 3.57 -32.02
N SER A 437 25.98 4.62 -32.85
CA SER A 437 26.67 5.86 -32.51
C SER A 437 25.97 6.64 -31.40
N GLN A 438 24.63 6.72 -31.40
CA GLN A 438 23.87 7.32 -30.28
C GLN A 438 24.12 6.60 -28.94
N LEU A 439 24.36 5.29 -28.98
CA LEU A 439 24.70 4.48 -27.80
C LEU A 439 26.19 4.53 -27.43
N GLY A 440 27.02 5.23 -28.23
CA GLY A 440 28.46 5.32 -28.05
C GLY A 440 29.20 4.00 -28.29
N ILE A 441 28.62 3.08 -29.07
CA ILE A 441 29.23 1.79 -29.43
C ILE A 441 29.96 1.88 -30.77
N LEU A 442 29.43 2.66 -31.71
CA LEU A 442 30.10 2.91 -33.00
C LEU A 442 30.63 4.34 -33.03
N ASN A 443 31.93 4.50 -33.24
CA ASN A 443 32.55 5.82 -33.43
C ASN A 443 31.93 6.52 -34.64
N SER A 444 31.52 7.79 -34.51
CA SER A 444 30.89 8.56 -35.60
C SER A 444 31.78 8.70 -36.83
N ASN A 445 33.11 8.63 -36.68
CA ASN A 445 34.09 8.72 -37.76
C ASN A 445 34.51 7.33 -38.29
N HIS A 446 33.59 6.36 -38.28
CA HIS A 446 33.88 5.00 -38.73
C HIS A 446 34.14 4.89 -40.25
N ASN A 447 33.71 5.86 -41.05
CA ASN A 447 33.92 5.96 -42.50
C ASN A 447 33.30 4.82 -43.33
N GLU A 448 32.18 4.22 -42.87
CA GLU A 448 31.46 3.18 -43.61
C GLU A 448 30.11 3.71 -44.11
N ASN A 449 30.11 4.36 -45.29
CA ASN A 449 28.90 4.93 -45.86
C ASN A 449 28.09 3.86 -46.63
N ALA A 450 27.01 3.39 -46.00
CA ALA A 450 26.16 2.32 -46.55
C ALA A 450 25.58 2.66 -47.94
N ASN A 451 25.14 3.90 -48.16
CA ASN A 451 24.55 4.32 -49.44
C ASN A 451 25.61 4.32 -50.57
N ALA A 452 26.80 4.86 -50.30
CA ALA A 452 27.90 4.86 -51.27
C ALA A 452 28.39 3.44 -51.60
N ILE A 453 28.43 2.56 -50.60
CA ILE A 453 28.74 1.13 -50.80
C ILE A 453 27.67 0.49 -51.68
N ALA A 454 26.38 0.70 -51.39
CA ALA A 454 25.29 0.13 -52.18
C ALA A 454 25.29 0.60 -53.64
N GLN A 455 25.60 1.87 -53.91
CA GLN A 455 25.72 2.42 -55.27
C GLN A 455 26.77 1.66 -56.11
N SER A 456 27.87 1.24 -55.48
CA SER A 456 28.94 0.47 -56.14
C SER A 456 28.76 -1.05 -56.10
N ASN A 457 27.66 -1.56 -55.51
CA ASN A 457 27.45 -3.00 -55.28
C ASN A 457 26.01 -3.45 -55.62
N GLY A 458 25.45 -2.95 -56.71
CA GLY A 458 24.14 -3.41 -57.22
C GLY A 458 22.98 -3.14 -56.25
N GLY A 459 23.05 -2.05 -55.48
CA GLY A 459 21.99 -1.62 -54.56
C GLY A 459 22.01 -2.27 -53.18
N VAL A 460 23.01 -3.11 -52.86
CA VAL A 460 23.12 -3.79 -51.56
C VAL A 460 24.48 -3.55 -50.91
N VAL A 461 24.54 -3.71 -49.59
CA VAL A 461 25.77 -3.56 -48.79
C VAL A 461 26.26 -4.95 -48.38
N PRO A 462 27.42 -5.42 -48.87
CA PRO A 462 28.04 -6.66 -48.40
C PRO A 462 28.75 -6.47 -47.05
N GLY A 463 28.69 -7.46 -46.16
CA GLY A 463 29.26 -7.40 -44.81
C GLY A 463 30.77 -7.12 -44.76
N SER A 464 31.53 -7.59 -45.75
CA SER A 464 32.98 -7.32 -45.88
C SER A 464 33.32 -5.84 -46.03
N ARG A 465 32.35 -4.99 -46.41
CA ARG A 465 32.54 -3.55 -46.61
C ARG A 465 32.14 -2.70 -45.39
N ILE A 466 31.61 -3.32 -44.34
CA ILE A 466 31.21 -2.65 -43.09
C ILE A 466 31.73 -3.35 -41.80
N PRO A 467 33.02 -3.78 -41.75
CA PRO A 467 33.54 -4.56 -40.63
C PRO A 467 33.45 -3.85 -39.26
N LYS A 468 33.55 -2.52 -39.20
CA LYS A 468 33.44 -1.75 -37.94
C LYS A 468 32.01 -1.76 -37.43
N THR A 469 31.02 -1.58 -38.31
CA THR A 469 29.60 -1.71 -37.95
C THR A 469 29.29 -3.10 -37.40
N LEU A 470 29.78 -4.16 -38.07
CA LEU A 470 29.58 -5.54 -37.59
C LEU A 470 30.31 -5.82 -36.26
N GLY A 471 31.49 -5.22 -36.06
CA GLY A 471 32.21 -5.25 -34.79
C GLY A 471 31.40 -4.57 -33.67
N ALA A 472 30.84 -3.40 -33.93
CA ALA A 472 30.00 -2.66 -32.98
C ALA A 472 28.72 -3.42 -32.60
N ILE A 473 28.12 -4.18 -33.52
CA ILE A 473 26.99 -5.07 -33.21
C ILE A 473 27.39 -6.13 -32.18
N LYS A 474 28.53 -6.81 -32.41
CA LYS A 474 29.05 -7.82 -31.47
C LYS A 474 29.40 -7.20 -30.12
N GLU A 475 30.02 -6.02 -30.12
CA GLU A 475 30.33 -5.28 -28.89
C GLU A 475 29.06 -4.97 -28.09
N LEU A 476 28.01 -4.45 -28.75
CA LEU A 476 26.71 -4.19 -28.12
C LEU A 476 26.16 -5.48 -27.47
N GLN A 477 26.13 -6.57 -28.24
CA GLN A 477 25.61 -7.86 -27.77
C GLN A 477 26.35 -8.34 -26.52
N ASN A 478 27.68 -8.23 -26.49
CA ASN A 478 28.51 -8.62 -25.35
C ASN A 478 28.36 -7.69 -24.15
N LYS A 479 28.43 -6.37 -24.38
CA LYS A 479 28.34 -5.32 -23.34
C LYS A 479 27.04 -5.42 -22.56
N TYR A 480 25.92 -5.66 -23.25
CA TYR A 480 24.60 -5.78 -22.64
C TYR A 480 24.17 -7.22 -22.36
N ARG A 481 25.01 -8.21 -22.71
CA ARG A 481 24.75 -9.65 -22.60
C ARG A 481 23.39 -10.03 -23.16
N LEU A 482 23.14 -9.71 -24.43
CA LEU A 482 21.82 -9.88 -25.05
C LEU A 482 21.34 -11.34 -25.09
N ASN A 483 22.27 -12.31 -25.11
CA ASN A 483 21.95 -13.73 -24.95
C ASN A 483 21.24 -14.04 -23.61
N TRP A 484 21.70 -13.45 -22.51
CA TRP A 484 21.12 -13.68 -21.17
C TRP A 484 19.62 -13.33 -21.11
N TRP A 485 19.19 -12.35 -21.91
CA TRP A 485 17.81 -11.91 -21.96
C TRP A 485 16.86 -12.92 -22.60
N VAL A 486 17.35 -13.79 -23.49
CA VAL A 486 16.54 -14.79 -24.18
C VAL A 486 16.76 -16.23 -23.66
N GLU A 487 17.76 -16.45 -22.81
CA GLU A 487 18.06 -17.75 -22.20
C GLU A 487 16.97 -18.30 -21.25
N SER A 488 15.99 -17.48 -20.86
CA SER A 488 14.89 -17.90 -19.97
C SER A 488 13.55 -17.68 -20.65
N ALA A 489 12.67 -18.70 -20.60
CA ALA A 489 11.32 -18.64 -21.13
C ALA A 489 10.54 -17.41 -20.62
N THR A 490 10.62 -17.10 -19.32
CA THR A 490 9.93 -15.94 -18.72
C THR A 490 10.44 -14.61 -19.28
N ARG A 491 11.75 -14.46 -19.49
CA ARG A 491 12.30 -13.23 -20.07
C ARG A 491 12.00 -13.13 -21.56
N ALA A 492 12.07 -14.25 -22.28
CA ALA A 492 11.74 -14.31 -23.69
C ALA A 492 10.27 -13.96 -23.94
N GLU A 493 9.35 -14.49 -23.13
CA GLU A 493 7.93 -14.14 -23.14
C GLU A 493 7.73 -12.64 -22.88
N MET A 494 8.36 -12.11 -21.84
CA MET A 494 8.30 -10.67 -21.51
C MET A 494 8.81 -9.79 -22.67
N LEU A 495 9.84 -10.24 -23.40
CA LEU A 495 10.42 -9.51 -24.52
C LEU A 495 9.66 -9.73 -25.84
N GLY A 496 8.83 -10.78 -25.93
CA GLY A 496 8.20 -11.21 -27.18
C GLY A 496 9.18 -11.82 -28.18
N THR A 497 10.38 -12.23 -27.74
CA THR A 497 11.36 -12.92 -28.57
C THR A 497 12.28 -13.79 -27.72
N ASN A 498 12.61 -14.98 -28.23
CA ASN A 498 13.66 -15.87 -27.72
C ASN A 498 14.87 -15.96 -28.66
N LYS A 499 14.89 -15.19 -29.76
CA LYS A 499 15.92 -15.30 -30.79
C LYS A 499 17.11 -14.40 -30.49
N PHE A 500 18.31 -14.99 -30.52
CA PHE A 500 19.58 -14.30 -30.45
C PHE A 500 20.57 -14.93 -31.42
N THR A 501 21.10 -14.11 -32.32
CA THR A 501 22.12 -14.54 -33.29
C THR A 501 23.34 -13.64 -33.17
N TYR A 502 24.49 -14.23 -32.79
CA TYR A 502 25.70 -13.44 -32.55
C TYR A 502 26.21 -12.77 -33.84
N GLY A 503 26.45 -11.46 -33.77
CA GLY A 503 26.88 -10.63 -34.89
C GLY A 503 25.83 -10.38 -35.98
N VAL A 504 24.56 -10.72 -35.73
CA VAL A 504 23.45 -10.58 -36.68
C VAL A 504 22.29 -9.83 -36.04
N ILE A 505 21.56 -9.06 -36.84
CA ILE A 505 20.32 -8.37 -36.47
C ILE A 505 19.22 -8.77 -37.45
N GLU A 506 18.13 -9.30 -36.91
CA GLU A 506 16.89 -9.58 -37.64
C GLU A 506 15.69 -8.93 -36.93
N ASN A 507 14.56 -8.75 -37.62
CA ASN A 507 13.37 -8.11 -37.03
C ASN A 507 12.88 -8.77 -35.73
N ASN A 508 12.99 -10.10 -35.62
CA ASN A 508 12.59 -10.83 -34.42
C ASN A 508 13.76 -11.15 -33.47
N ASP A 509 14.96 -10.59 -33.70
CA ASP A 509 16.13 -10.81 -32.84
C ASP A 509 16.13 -9.84 -31.64
N ILE A 510 16.55 -10.30 -30.46
CA ILE A 510 16.70 -9.45 -29.28
C ILE A 510 17.61 -8.24 -29.51
N THR A 511 18.59 -8.34 -30.41
CA THR A 511 19.48 -7.24 -30.79
C THR A 511 18.71 -6.11 -31.47
N PHE A 512 17.80 -6.44 -32.39
CA PHE A 512 16.93 -5.44 -33.02
C PHE A 512 16.00 -4.80 -31.99
N LYS A 513 15.35 -5.63 -31.17
CA LYS A 513 14.45 -5.15 -30.12
C LYS A 513 15.18 -4.21 -29.15
N PHE A 514 16.37 -4.57 -28.71
CA PHE A 514 17.19 -3.73 -27.83
C PHE A 514 17.55 -2.40 -28.51
N LEU A 515 18.04 -2.43 -29.74
CA LEU A 515 18.38 -1.20 -30.47
C LEU A 515 17.18 -0.26 -30.59
N ARG A 516 15.98 -0.81 -30.83
CA ARG A 516 14.72 -0.05 -30.95
C ARG A 516 14.22 0.48 -29.60
N GLU A 517 14.21 -0.33 -28.56
CA GLU A 517 13.45 -0.06 -27.32
C GLU A 517 14.31 0.37 -26.13
N TYR A 518 15.63 0.12 -26.17
CA TYR A 518 16.53 0.63 -25.14
C TYR A 518 16.44 2.16 -25.09
N THR A 519 16.25 2.70 -23.91
CA THR A 519 16.06 4.12 -23.67
C THR A 519 16.94 4.56 -22.51
N LYS A 520 17.81 5.54 -22.78
CA LYS A 520 18.51 6.28 -21.73
C LYS A 520 17.71 7.53 -21.39
N TYR A 521 17.34 7.69 -20.13
CA TYR A 521 16.65 8.85 -19.59
C TYR A 521 17.65 9.75 -18.87
N THR A 522 17.52 11.06 -19.06
CA THR A 522 18.27 12.08 -18.32
C THR A 522 17.27 13.05 -17.71
N LEU A 523 17.30 13.19 -16.40
CA LEU A 523 16.40 14.07 -15.66
C LEU A 523 17.22 15.15 -14.96
N LYS A 524 17.00 16.40 -15.36
CA LYS A 524 17.63 17.58 -14.73
C LYS A 524 16.67 18.23 -13.75
N PHE A 525 17.17 18.65 -12.58
CA PHE A 525 16.37 19.30 -11.55
C PHE A 525 17.25 20.13 -10.60
N PRO A 526 16.72 21.17 -9.94
CA PRO A 526 17.48 21.94 -8.97
C PRO A 526 17.60 21.20 -7.63
N HIS A 527 18.80 21.20 -7.05
CA HIS A 527 19.07 20.69 -5.70
C HIS A 527 18.17 21.40 -4.68
N PRO A 528 17.59 20.69 -3.69
CA PRO A 528 16.55 21.26 -2.82
C PRO A 528 17.02 22.37 -1.89
N ILE A 529 18.33 22.44 -1.60
CA ILE A 529 18.94 23.46 -0.72
C ILE A 529 19.69 24.51 -1.54
N THR A 530 20.75 24.10 -2.24
CA THR A 530 21.62 25.00 -3.00
C THR A 530 21.03 25.54 -4.31
N GLY A 531 19.96 24.96 -4.84
CA GLY A 531 19.40 25.31 -6.16
C GLY A 531 20.25 24.85 -7.37
N GLU A 532 21.46 24.34 -7.15
CA GLU A 532 22.36 23.84 -8.20
C GLU A 532 21.67 22.77 -9.06
N THR A 533 21.86 22.81 -10.38
CA THR A 533 21.28 21.79 -11.27
C THR A 533 21.94 20.44 -11.06
N LYS A 534 21.15 19.44 -10.68
CA LYS A 534 21.53 18.02 -10.62
C LYS A 534 21.00 17.26 -11.81
N VAL A 535 21.68 16.15 -12.13
CA VAL A 535 21.36 15.27 -13.25
C VAL A 535 21.28 13.82 -12.77
N ALA A 536 20.11 13.22 -12.94
CA ALA A 536 19.90 11.79 -12.77
C ALA A 536 19.82 11.10 -14.14
N GLU A 537 20.57 10.01 -14.29
CA GLU A 537 20.54 9.18 -15.49
C GLU A 537 20.06 7.78 -15.13
N PHE A 538 19.09 7.27 -15.86
CA PHE A 538 18.54 5.93 -15.68
C PHE A 538 18.10 5.33 -17.00
N LYS A 539 17.81 4.03 -17.01
CA LYS A 539 17.54 3.28 -18.25
C LYS A 539 16.57 2.13 -18.01
N ASN A 540 15.84 1.75 -19.06
CA ASN A 540 15.18 0.45 -19.12
C ASN A 540 16.21 -0.64 -19.50
N PHE A 541 15.76 -1.89 -19.68
CA PHE A 541 16.66 -3.06 -19.82
C PHE A 541 17.64 -3.21 -18.63
N VAL A 542 17.11 -3.12 -17.41
CA VAL A 542 17.90 -3.35 -16.20
C VAL A 542 18.24 -4.82 -16.10
N ARG A 543 19.52 -5.18 -16.07
CA ARG A 543 19.92 -6.61 -15.99
C ARG A 543 19.69 -7.17 -14.58
N SER A 544 18.50 -7.71 -14.34
CA SER A 544 18.11 -8.30 -13.05
C SER A 544 17.31 -9.59 -13.22
N GLY A 545 17.63 -10.61 -12.41
CA GLY A 545 16.85 -11.85 -12.36
C GLY A 545 15.40 -11.67 -11.86
N TYR A 546 15.07 -10.49 -11.32
CA TYR A 546 13.74 -10.16 -10.80
C TYR A 546 12.89 -9.33 -11.77
N ASN A 547 13.37 -9.10 -13.00
CA ASN A 547 12.63 -8.37 -14.01
C ASN A 547 11.26 -9.00 -14.28
N GLN A 548 10.22 -8.18 -14.15
CA GLN A 548 8.83 -8.54 -14.43
C GLN A 548 8.14 -7.51 -15.31
N TYR A 549 8.78 -6.36 -15.53
CA TYR A 549 8.27 -5.28 -16.34
C TYR A 549 9.38 -4.74 -17.24
N TYR A 550 9.25 -4.99 -18.55
CA TYR A 550 10.32 -4.73 -19.51
C TYR A 550 10.64 -3.24 -19.69
N ASP A 551 9.63 -2.38 -19.57
CA ASP A 551 9.77 -0.91 -19.63
C ASP A 551 10.24 -0.31 -18.30
N GLY A 552 10.33 -1.11 -17.24
CA GLY A 552 10.77 -0.63 -15.94
C GLY A 552 12.23 -0.20 -15.97
N VAL A 553 12.53 0.78 -15.13
CA VAL A 553 13.85 1.42 -15.09
C VAL A 553 14.51 1.20 -13.73
N GLY A 554 15.83 1.33 -13.74
CA GLY A 554 16.66 1.27 -12.54
C GLY A 554 17.51 2.52 -12.44
N TYR A 555 17.48 3.13 -11.26
CA TYR A 555 18.31 4.26 -10.87
C TYR A 555 19.03 3.89 -9.56
N ILE A 556 20.36 3.79 -9.63
CA ILE A 556 21.21 3.33 -8.51
C ILE A 556 21.22 4.36 -7.36
N GLY A 557 20.88 5.62 -7.66
CA GLY A 557 20.94 6.73 -6.72
C GLY A 557 22.36 7.29 -6.55
N LYS A 558 22.44 8.57 -6.21
CA LYS A 558 23.67 9.34 -5.96
C LYS A 558 23.68 10.00 -4.57
N SER A 559 22.56 9.96 -3.83
CA SER A 559 22.49 10.45 -2.45
C SER A 559 22.97 9.36 -1.50
N LEU A 560 24.28 9.39 -1.23
CA LEU A 560 24.98 8.34 -0.49
C LEU A 560 24.65 8.40 1.01
N PRO A 561 24.37 7.25 1.66
CA PRO A 561 24.21 7.17 3.12
C PRO A 561 25.39 7.73 3.91
N SER A 562 26.61 7.50 3.42
CA SER A 562 27.86 7.98 4.02
C SER A 562 28.04 9.49 3.92
N ALA A 563 27.38 10.16 2.97
CA ALA A 563 27.43 11.61 2.82
C ALA A 563 26.46 12.34 3.77
N VAL A 564 25.48 11.63 4.33
CA VAL A 564 24.56 12.18 5.33
C VAL A 564 25.24 12.18 6.70
N PRO A 565 25.31 13.32 7.42
CA PRO A 565 25.96 13.38 8.73
C PRO A 565 25.38 12.36 9.71
N LEU A 566 26.24 11.72 10.50
CA LEU A 566 25.83 10.73 11.51
C LEU A 566 24.78 11.30 12.48
N LYS A 567 24.83 12.60 12.74
CA LYS A 567 23.85 13.31 13.57
C LYS A 567 22.40 13.12 13.08
N VAL A 568 22.16 13.05 11.76
CA VAL A 568 20.81 12.83 11.20
C VAL A 568 20.29 11.44 11.59
N TYR A 569 21.16 10.44 11.65
CA TYR A 569 20.83 9.09 12.14
C TYR A 569 20.65 9.07 13.66
N THR A 570 21.47 9.77 14.42
CA THR A 570 21.31 9.79 15.89
C THR A 570 20.08 10.59 16.32
N ASP A 571 19.69 11.62 15.57
CA ASP A 571 18.49 12.43 15.81
C ASP A 571 17.17 11.64 15.59
N VAL A 572 17.23 10.43 15.02
CA VAL A 572 16.09 9.48 14.98
C VAL A 572 16.11 8.48 16.13
N GLY A 573 17.00 8.70 17.10
CA GLY A 573 17.16 7.86 18.29
C GLY A 573 18.12 6.68 18.10
N LEU A 574 19.01 6.69 17.10
CA LEU A 574 20.05 5.66 17.00
C LEU A 574 21.28 6.03 17.84
N SER A 575 21.89 5.02 18.48
CA SER A 575 23.28 5.13 18.94
C SER A 575 24.23 5.34 17.77
N THR A 576 25.43 5.86 18.03
CA THR A 576 26.49 6.00 17.02
C THR A 576 26.85 4.65 16.38
N THR A 577 26.86 3.57 17.17
CA THR A 577 27.05 2.19 16.70
C THR A 577 26.03 1.79 15.64
N LEU A 578 24.73 1.98 15.92
CA LEU A 578 23.68 1.65 14.95
C LEU A 578 23.63 2.63 13.78
N ALA A 579 23.94 3.89 14.00
CA ALA A 579 23.99 4.89 12.93
C ALA A 579 25.03 4.50 11.87
N SER A 580 26.25 4.12 12.28
CA SER A 580 27.28 3.62 11.36
C SER A 580 26.86 2.33 10.67
N ALA A 581 26.26 1.39 11.41
CA ALA A 581 25.75 0.15 10.85
C ALA A 581 24.71 0.41 9.75
N MET A 582 23.75 1.31 10.00
CA MET A 582 22.68 1.66 9.07
C MET A 582 23.19 2.31 7.79
N GLN A 583 24.27 3.10 7.83
CA GLN A 583 24.90 3.64 6.63
C GLN A 583 25.40 2.53 5.69
N VAL A 584 26.01 1.47 6.25
CA VAL A 584 26.47 0.32 5.47
C VAL A 584 25.30 -0.52 4.97
N VAL A 585 24.30 -0.81 5.82
CA VAL A 585 23.09 -1.55 5.41
C VAL A 585 22.45 -0.90 4.18
N SER A 586 22.27 0.42 4.20
CA SER A 586 21.67 1.10 3.04
C SER A 586 22.55 1.04 1.79
N SER A 587 23.87 1.02 1.92
CA SER A 587 24.75 0.83 0.77
C SER A 587 24.55 -0.54 0.08
N HIS A 588 24.00 -1.54 0.77
CA HIS A 588 23.64 -2.86 0.23
C HIS A 588 22.24 -2.93 -0.39
N GLU A 589 21.36 -1.99 -0.05
CA GLU A 589 19.96 -1.98 -0.48
C GLU A 589 19.70 -0.91 -1.56
N GLY A 590 20.16 0.31 -1.33
CA GLY A 590 20.00 1.44 -2.23
C GLY A 590 20.31 2.77 -1.55
N ASN A 591 20.79 3.72 -2.33
CA ASN A 591 20.96 5.11 -1.91
C ASN A 591 19.61 5.78 -1.61
N PHE A 592 19.62 6.94 -0.92
CA PHE A 592 18.39 7.63 -0.52
C PHE A 592 17.48 8.03 -1.69
N ASP A 593 18.03 8.14 -2.90
CA ASP A 593 17.34 8.46 -4.14
C ASP A 593 17.16 7.27 -5.09
N ALA A 594 17.63 6.07 -4.72
CA ALA A 594 17.58 4.93 -5.61
C ALA A 594 16.14 4.55 -5.97
N ILE A 595 15.87 4.26 -7.24
CA ILE A 595 14.55 3.88 -7.74
C ILE A 595 14.65 2.57 -8.53
N ASN A 596 13.68 1.68 -8.34
CA ASN A 596 13.48 0.52 -9.19
C ASN A 596 12.00 0.40 -9.55
N SER A 597 11.70 0.23 -10.84
CA SER A 597 10.33 0.02 -11.34
C SER A 597 10.18 -1.20 -12.25
N TYR A 598 11.19 -2.06 -12.33
CA TYR A 598 11.24 -3.21 -13.26
C TYR A 598 10.74 -4.53 -12.67
N ASP A 599 10.56 -4.62 -11.35
CA ASP A 599 10.18 -5.86 -10.68
C ASP A 599 8.69 -5.91 -10.26
N LYS A 600 8.35 -6.76 -9.28
CA LYS A 600 6.99 -6.94 -8.75
C LYS A 600 6.44 -5.73 -8.00
N ALA A 601 7.29 -4.85 -7.47
CA ALA A 601 6.90 -3.82 -6.51
C ALA A 601 6.19 -2.61 -7.13
N PHE A 602 5.96 -2.59 -8.45
CA PHE A 602 5.53 -1.42 -9.24
C PHE A 602 6.56 -0.29 -9.27
N PHE A 603 6.89 0.22 -8.09
CA PHE A 603 7.86 1.26 -7.85
C PHE A 603 8.45 1.08 -6.43
N SER A 604 9.76 1.02 -6.32
CA SER A 604 10.49 1.09 -5.05
C SER A 604 11.41 2.29 -5.00
N TYR A 605 11.60 2.85 -3.81
CA TYR A 605 12.35 4.08 -3.62
C TYR A 605 13.18 4.03 -2.33
N GLY A 606 14.42 4.53 -2.41
CA GLY A 606 15.16 5.05 -1.27
C GLY A 606 16.02 4.05 -0.51
N PHE A 607 16.36 4.48 0.72
CA PHE A 607 17.39 3.97 1.63
C PHE A 607 17.47 2.44 1.79
N ILE A 608 16.32 1.78 1.78
CA ILE A 608 16.22 0.31 1.82
C ILE A 608 15.22 -0.23 0.78
N GLN A 609 15.05 0.52 -0.32
CA GLN A 609 14.12 0.19 -1.41
C GLN A 609 12.68 -0.05 -0.94
N PHE A 610 12.08 0.97 -0.31
CA PHE A 610 10.69 0.93 0.14
C PHE A 610 9.76 0.69 -1.05
N ALA A 611 9.06 -0.45 -1.03
CA ALA A 611 8.24 -0.90 -2.15
C ALA A 611 6.79 -0.37 -2.07
N GLY A 612 6.19 -0.16 -3.23
CA GLY A 612 4.76 0.07 -3.38
C GLY A 612 3.89 -1.12 -2.97
N GLY A 613 2.58 -0.96 -3.07
CA GLY A 613 1.59 -2.02 -2.82
C GLY A 613 1.45 -2.33 -1.33
N GLY A 614 1.56 -1.31 -0.48
CA GLY A 614 1.50 -1.43 0.98
C GLY A 614 2.81 -1.89 1.63
N ARG A 615 3.92 -1.96 0.89
CA ARG A 615 5.23 -2.49 1.35
C ARG A 615 6.21 -1.40 1.76
N GLY A 616 5.71 -0.37 2.42
CA GLY A 616 6.52 0.65 3.10
C GLY A 616 6.72 1.96 2.37
N LEU A 617 6.46 2.05 1.05
CA LEU A 617 6.60 3.32 0.31
C LEU A 617 5.70 4.43 0.87
N ALA A 618 4.39 4.21 0.92
CA ALA A 618 3.44 5.23 1.37
C ALA A 618 3.69 5.70 2.82
N PRO A 619 3.99 4.83 3.80
CA PRO A 619 4.42 5.29 5.13
C PRO A 619 5.62 6.24 5.13
N VAL A 620 6.64 6.03 4.29
CA VAL A 620 7.78 6.97 4.17
C VAL A 620 7.32 8.33 3.67
N ILE A 621 6.55 8.35 2.58
CA ILE A 621 6.03 9.58 1.99
C ILE A 621 5.12 10.31 2.98
N ALA A 622 4.31 9.58 3.75
CA ALA A 622 3.49 10.15 4.82
C ALA A 622 4.33 10.73 5.97
N ARG A 623 5.43 10.07 6.36
CA ARG A 623 6.36 10.64 7.35
C ARG A 623 6.97 11.94 6.87
N MET A 624 7.42 12.01 5.62
CA MET A 624 7.92 13.25 5.00
C MET A 624 6.87 14.36 5.06
N LYS A 625 5.60 14.04 4.76
CA LYS A 625 4.49 15.00 4.82
C LYS A 625 4.22 15.49 6.24
N VAL A 626 4.23 14.60 7.22
CA VAL A 626 3.96 14.95 8.63
C VAL A 626 5.10 15.73 9.26
N SER A 627 6.35 15.32 9.01
CA SER A 627 7.52 15.96 9.62
C SER A 627 7.86 17.30 8.95
N GLN A 628 7.62 17.43 7.65
CA GLN A 628 8.04 18.57 6.84
C GLN A 628 6.95 19.01 5.84
N PRO A 629 5.77 19.47 6.30
CA PRO A 629 4.62 19.71 5.42
C PRO A 629 4.87 20.77 4.34
N ALA A 630 5.56 21.86 4.65
CA ALA A 630 5.89 22.91 3.68
C ALA A 630 6.86 22.42 2.60
N LEU A 631 7.91 21.70 3.01
CA LEU A 631 8.89 21.12 2.09
C LEU A 631 8.27 20.01 1.24
N PHE A 632 7.46 19.14 1.85
CA PHE A 632 6.68 18.12 1.16
C PHE A 632 5.78 18.72 0.09
N LYS A 633 5.06 19.80 0.43
CA LYS A 633 4.25 20.54 -0.54
C LYS A 633 5.08 21.01 -1.73
N SER A 634 6.26 21.59 -1.46
CA SER A 634 7.14 22.13 -2.49
C SER A 634 7.73 21.08 -3.43
N ILE A 635 8.04 19.88 -2.93
CA ILE A 635 8.67 18.80 -3.71
C ILE A 635 7.64 17.90 -4.38
N PHE A 636 6.60 17.51 -3.64
CA PHE A 636 5.63 16.48 -4.05
C PHE A 636 4.27 17.07 -4.44
N GLN A 637 3.60 17.82 -3.55
CA GLN A 637 2.20 18.23 -3.84
C GLN A 637 2.09 19.19 -5.03
N ASN A 638 3.05 20.10 -5.20
CA ASN A 638 3.07 21.04 -6.32
C ASN A 638 3.26 20.35 -7.70
N VAL A 639 3.71 19.09 -7.73
CA VAL A 639 3.77 18.28 -8.95
C VAL A 639 2.63 17.27 -9.08
N GLY A 640 1.69 17.28 -8.13
CA GLY A 640 0.55 16.39 -8.08
C GLY A 640 0.80 15.09 -7.32
N ILE A 641 1.87 14.95 -6.54
CA ILE A 641 2.08 13.77 -5.67
C ILE A 641 1.63 14.10 -4.25
N ASP A 642 0.75 13.27 -3.70
CA ASP A 642 0.31 13.37 -2.30
C ASP A 642 0.19 11.96 -1.68
N VAL A 643 -0.19 11.90 -0.42
CA VAL A 643 -0.36 10.66 0.34
C VAL A 643 -1.46 10.83 1.40
N THR A 644 -2.32 9.82 1.52
CA THR A 644 -3.20 9.63 2.68
C THR A 644 -2.59 8.63 3.62
N TYR A 645 -2.90 8.72 4.92
CA TYR A 645 -2.37 7.80 5.91
C TYR A 645 -3.30 7.63 7.11
N THR A 646 -3.12 6.52 7.82
CA THR A 646 -3.76 6.26 9.12
C THR A 646 -2.70 6.18 10.21
N THR A 647 -3.10 6.54 11.43
CA THR A 647 -2.24 6.46 12.60
C THR A 647 -2.69 5.35 13.53
N ARG A 648 -1.74 4.65 14.15
CA ARG A 648 -1.96 3.68 15.22
C ARG A 648 -0.92 3.94 16.31
N ASN A 649 -1.34 4.02 17.56
CA ASN A 649 -0.47 4.33 18.71
C ASN A 649 0.37 5.59 18.48
N ASN A 650 -0.24 6.66 17.96
CA ASN A 650 0.40 7.92 17.58
C ASN A 650 1.54 7.78 16.54
N ASP A 651 1.57 6.70 15.77
CA ASP A 651 2.52 6.51 14.68
C ASP A 651 1.82 6.21 13.35
N ILE A 652 2.46 6.54 12.24
CA ILE A 652 1.96 6.24 10.89
C ILE A 652 1.97 4.72 10.67
N HIS A 653 0.79 4.16 10.42
CA HIS A 653 0.58 2.72 10.27
C HIS A 653 0.47 2.30 8.81
N GLN A 654 -0.45 2.92 8.06
CA GLN A 654 -0.67 2.65 6.63
C GLN A 654 -0.79 3.96 5.87
N GLY A 655 -0.59 3.90 4.55
CA GLY A 655 -0.88 5.02 3.68
C GLY A 655 -1.12 4.58 2.24
N GLU A 656 -1.65 5.51 1.45
CA GLU A 656 -1.88 5.33 0.02
C GLU A 656 -1.31 6.52 -0.74
N LEU A 657 -0.48 6.24 -1.74
CA LEU A 657 0.04 7.26 -2.64
C LEU A 657 -1.09 7.81 -3.49
N ILE A 658 -1.09 9.12 -3.72
CA ILE A 658 -2.04 9.82 -4.58
C ILE A 658 -1.25 10.54 -5.65
N ILE A 659 -1.65 10.39 -6.91
CA ILE A 659 -1.03 11.14 -8.01
C ILE A 659 -2.11 11.76 -8.88
N ASP A 660 -2.03 13.08 -9.03
CA ASP A 660 -2.80 13.86 -9.98
C ASP A 660 -2.08 13.91 -11.33
N PHE A 661 -2.67 13.24 -12.33
CA PHE A 661 -2.15 13.24 -13.70
C PHE A 661 -2.97 14.22 -14.55
N PRO A 662 -2.33 15.27 -15.11
CA PRO A 662 -3.00 16.20 -16.03
C PRO A 662 -3.79 15.48 -17.11
N GLY A 663 -5.09 15.78 -17.22
CA GLY A 663 -6.00 15.18 -18.20
C GLY A 663 -6.43 13.72 -17.93
N LYS A 664 -5.84 13.04 -16.94
CA LYS A 664 -6.21 11.65 -16.56
C LYS A 664 -6.88 11.56 -15.19
N GLY A 665 -6.85 12.63 -14.40
CA GLY A 665 -7.45 12.69 -13.07
C GLY A 665 -6.53 12.17 -11.96
N LYS A 666 -7.08 12.05 -10.75
CA LYS A 666 -6.36 11.63 -9.54
C LYS A 666 -6.44 10.12 -9.36
N LEU A 667 -5.30 9.45 -9.32
CA LEU A 667 -5.16 8.03 -9.00
C LEU A 667 -4.71 7.85 -7.55
N LYS A 668 -5.05 6.70 -6.95
CA LYS A 668 -4.69 6.36 -5.56
C LYS A 668 -4.13 4.94 -5.44
N GLY A 669 -3.34 4.70 -4.40
CA GLY A 669 -2.80 3.39 -4.03
C GLY A 669 -2.01 2.74 -5.16
N ILE A 670 -2.26 1.45 -5.39
CA ILE A 670 -1.56 0.63 -6.40
C ILE A 670 -1.70 1.21 -7.82
N GLU A 671 -2.85 1.81 -8.15
CA GLU A 671 -3.06 2.38 -9.49
C GLU A 671 -2.25 3.66 -9.69
N ALA A 672 -2.07 4.46 -8.63
CA ALA A 672 -1.14 5.59 -8.66
C ALA A 672 0.30 5.10 -8.87
N GLU A 673 0.73 4.05 -8.17
CA GLU A 673 2.09 3.50 -8.28
C GLU A 673 2.36 2.88 -9.67
N LYS A 674 1.39 2.17 -10.25
CA LYS A 674 1.50 1.65 -11.63
C LYS A 674 1.57 2.77 -12.66
N ALA A 675 0.81 3.85 -12.45
CA ALA A 675 0.87 5.01 -13.33
C ALA A 675 2.20 5.77 -13.16
N LEU A 676 2.69 5.91 -11.92
CA LEU A 676 3.99 6.51 -11.60
C LEU A 676 5.11 5.81 -12.37
N ARG A 677 5.14 4.48 -12.37
CA ARG A 677 6.10 3.65 -13.10
C ARG A 677 6.28 4.05 -14.57
N GLY A 678 5.25 4.60 -15.22
CA GLY A 678 5.30 5.06 -16.62
C GLY A 678 5.54 6.56 -16.81
N ASP A 679 5.47 7.38 -15.75
CA ASP A 679 5.73 8.83 -15.77
C ASP A 679 7.10 9.12 -15.13
N HIS A 680 8.16 8.89 -15.91
CA HIS A 680 9.54 9.05 -15.45
C HIS A 680 9.91 10.50 -15.06
N GLN A 681 9.12 11.50 -15.43
CA GLN A 681 9.34 12.88 -14.98
C GLN A 681 9.03 13.00 -13.48
N LEU A 682 8.01 12.27 -13.00
CA LEU A 682 7.63 12.21 -11.60
C LEU A 682 8.62 11.46 -10.70
N TYR A 683 9.69 10.90 -11.25
CA TYR A 683 10.79 10.34 -10.46
C TYR A 683 11.62 11.47 -9.83
N GLY A 684 11.64 12.64 -10.47
CA GLY A 684 12.36 13.82 -10.03
C GLY A 684 12.09 14.24 -8.59
N PRO A 685 10.83 14.38 -8.16
CA PRO A 685 10.47 14.63 -6.76
C PRO A 685 11.10 13.66 -5.76
N PHE A 686 11.04 12.35 -6.04
CA PHE A 686 11.64 11.32 -5.18
C PHE A 686 13.17 11.47 -5.13
N ILE A 687 13.81 11.62 -6.30
CA ILE A 687 15.26 11.81 -6.37
C ILE A 687 15.68 13.10 -5.67
N ARG A 688 14.95 14.20 -5.88
CA ARG A 688 15.22 15.52 -5.29
C ARG A 688 15.05 15.50 -3.77
N ALA A 689 14.04 14.82 -3.24
CA ALA A 689 13.79 14.70 -1.81
C ALA A 689 14.97 14.09 -1.04
N ALA A 690 15.66 13.15 -1.67
CA ALA A 690 16.82 12.46 -1.08
C ALA A 690 18.04 13.35 -0.85
N PHE A 691 18.07 14.57 -1.40
CA PHE A 691 19.14 15.54 -1.16
C PHE A 691 18.79 16.55 -0.05
N HIS A 692 17.71 16.31 0.72
CA HIS A 692 17.32 17.13 1.86
C HIS A 692 17.38 16.33 3.18
N PRO A 693 18.23 16.72 4.16
CA PRO A 693 18.41 16.02 5.43
C PRO A 693 17.10 15.67 6.16
N ASP A 694 16.17 16.63 6.23
CA ASP A 694 14.90 16.39 6.94
C ASP A 694 13.97 15.36 6.26
N LEU A 695 14.10 15.18 4.94
CA LEU A 695 13.31 14.17 4.22
C LEU A 695 13.99 12.81 4.24
N VAL A 696 15.32 12.76 4.15
CA VAL A 696 16.05 11.49 4.34
C VAL A 696 15.89 10.96 5.77
N LYS A 697 15.74 11.84 6.77
CA LYS A 697 15.39 11.45 8.15
C LYS A 697 14.15 10.57 8.21
N ALA A 698 13.09 10.90 7.47
CA ALA A 698 11.87 10.11 7.40
C ALA A 698 12.10 8.68 6.83
N GLN A 699 13.04 8.55 5.89
CA GLN A 699 13.45 7.24 5.38
C GLN A 699 14.16 6.42 6.46
N ILE A 700 15.11 7.04 7.18
CA ILE A 700 15.85 6.38 8.26
C ILE A 700 14.88 5.95 9.37
N GLU A 701 13.98 6.84 9.81
CA GLU A 701 12.96 6.52 10.83
C GLU A 701 12.11 5.32 10.45
N GLN A 702 11.66 5.24 9.19
CA GLN A 702 10.88 4.11 8.72
C GLN A 702 11.71 2.83 8.67
N ALA A 703 12.96 2.89 8.20
CA ALA A 703 13.85 1.73 8.18
C ALA A 703 14.15 1.21 9.59
N VAL A 704 14.38 2.11 10.54
CA VAL A 704 14.59 1.76 11.95
C VAL A 704 13.38 1.05 12.53
N LYS A 705 12.18 1.57 12.28
CA LYS A 705 10.93 0.97 12.78
C LYS A 705 10.61 -0.37 12.14
N ALA A 706 10.76 -0.47 10.83
CA ALA A 706 10.36 -1.65 10.07
C ALA A 706 11.38 -2.79 10.11
N TYR A 707 12.67 -2.49 10.33
CA TYR A 707 13.74 -3.48 10.21
C TYR A 707 14.73 -3.47 11.36
N ALA A 708 15.27 -2.31 11.77
CA ALA A 708 16.28 -2.31 12.83
C ALA A 708 15.70 -2.75 14.19
N LYS A 709 14.60 -2.15 14.64
CA LYS A 709 13.93 -2.54 15.89
C LYS A 709 13.52 -4.02 15.90
N PRO A 710 12.87 -4.56 14.84
CA PRO A 710 12.59 -5.98 14.76
C PRO A 710 13.84 -6.87 14.79
N ALA A 711 14.92 -6.48 14.10
CA ALA A 711 16.17 -7.23 14.09
C ALA A 711 16.78 -7.33 15.49
N LEU A 712 16.84 -6.22 16.24
CA LEU A 712 17.34 -6.21 17.62
C LEU A 712 16.47 -7.02 18.59
N GLY A 713 15.18 -7.15 18.28
CA GLY A 713 14.23 -7.94 19.05
C GLY A 713 14.27 -9.45 18.75
N ILE A 714 15.12 -9.90 17.83
CA ILE A 714 15.25 -11.33 17.50
C ILE A 714 15.72 -12.10 18.74
N LYS A 715 15.05 -13.23 18.99
CA LYS A 715 15.50 -14.21 19.98
C LYS A 715 16.16 -15.39 19.26
N LEU A 716 17.39 -15.70 19.67
CA LEU A 716 18.18 -16.80 19.16
C LEU A 716 17.85 -18.08 19.93
N ALA A 717 17.67 -19.17 19.20
CA ALA A 717 17.48 -20.50 19.78
C ALA A 717 18.86 -21.15 19.97
N ILE A 718 19.45 -20.98 21.15
CA ILE A 718 20.77 -21.52 21.45
C ILE A 718 20.61 -22.91 22.05
N ASN A 719 21.31 -23.89 21.48
CA ASN A 719 21.42 -25.24 21.99
C ASN A 719 22.83 -25.79 21.68
N THR A 720 23.70 -25.79 22.67
CA THR A 720 25.08 -26.29 22.57
C THR A 720 25.23 -27.72 23.08
N GLY A 721 24.12 -28.40 23.40
CA GLY A 721 24.08 -29.71 24.06
C GLY A 721 23.88 -29.57 25.57
N SER A 722 24.84 -28.94 26.26
CA SER A 722 24.79 -28.72 27.72
C SER A 722 24.16 -27.39 28.13
N PHE A 723 24.02 -26.44 27.19
CA PHE A 723 23.35 -25.16 27.39
C PHE A 723 22.25 -24.98 26.35
N SER A 724 21.01 -24.76 26.80
CA SER A 724 19.84 -24.56 25.94
C SER A 724 18.98 -23.41 26.45
N GLN A 725 18.94 -22.30 25.72
CA GLN A 725 18.18 -21.12 26.11
C GLN A 725 17.79 -20.28 24.90
N SER A 726 16.68 -19.54 25.03
CA SER A 726 16.33 -18.46 24.12
C SER A 726 16.98 -17.15 24.59
N LEU A 727 17.92 -16.62 23.83
CA LEU A 727 18.68 -15.41 24.18
C LEU A 727 18.36 -14.27 23.21
N PRO A 728 18.30 -13.00 23.66
CA PRO A 728 18.28 -11.87 22.74
C PRO A 728 19.49 -11.91 21.81
N ILE A 729 19.30 -11.59 20.52
CA ILE A 729 20.42 -11.50 19.58
C ILE A 729 21.47 -10.51 20.05
N THR A 730 21.07 -9.43 20.72
CA THR A 730 21.95 -8.37 21.25
C THR A 730 22.89 -8.83 22.37
N ASP A 731 22.59 -9.93 23.04
CA ASP A 731 23.47 -10.48 24.07
C ASP A 731 24.74 -11.05 23.44
N ILE A 732 24.61 -11.65 22.26
CA ILE A 732 25.71 -12.31 21.54
C ILE A 732 26.23 -11.44 20.40
N ILE A 733 25.39 -10.63 19.76
CA ILE A 733 25.72 -9.80 18.60
C ILE A 733 25.43 -8.34 18.94
N ASN A 734 26.46 -7.55 19.24
CA ASN A 734 26.32 -6.15 19.66
C ASN A 734 27.43 -5.21 19.17
N SER A 735 28.31 -5.65 18.26
CA SER A 735 29.17 -4.74 17.51
C SER A 735 28.41 -4.04 16.39
N ALA A 736 28.94 -2.92 15.88
CA ALA A 736 28.35 -2.25 14.71
C ALA A 736 28.27 -3.18 13.50
N MET A 737 29.31 -4.00 13.29
CA MET A 737 29.40 -4.96 12.18
C MET A 737 28.33 -6.05 12.29
N GLY A 738 28.24 -6.73 13.44
CA GLY A 738 27.30 -7.83 13.61
C GLY A 738 25.84 -7.35 13.63
N LEU A 739 25.56 -6.22 14.28
CA LEU A 739 24.22 -5.61 14.26
C LEU A 739 23.85 -5.14 12.85
N GLY A 740 24.79 -4.53 12.12
CA GLY A 740 24.61 -4.18 10.73
C GLY A 740 24.23 -5.39 9.88
N PHE A 741 24.94 -6.51 10.04
CA PHE A 741 24.62 -7.75 9.33
C PHE A 741 23.25 -8.31 9.69
N ALA A 742 22.88 -8.29 10.97
CA ALA A 742 21.57 -8.76 11.41
C ALA A 742 20.42 -7.91 10.82
N ILE A 743 20.60 -6.59 10.77
CA ILE A 743 19.62 -5.68 10.15
C ILE A 743 19.54 -5.91 8.64
N ASP A 744 20.68 -5.96 7.96
CA ASP A 744 20.77 -6.21 6.51
C ASP A 744 20.08 -7.52 6.11
N MET A 745 20.37 -8.60 6.85
CA MET A 745 19.68 -9.88 6.66
C MET A 745 18.18 -9.78 6.97
N THR A 746 17.76 -8.97 7.95
CA THR A 746 16.34 -8.78 8.25
C THR A 746 15.61 -8.09 7.11
N VAL A 747 16.23 -7.11 6.45
CA VAL A 747 15.67 -6.47 5.25
C VAL A 747 15.49 -7.48 4.12
N ASN A 748 16.46 -8.38 3.92
CA ASN A 748 16.45 -9.32 2.80
C ASN A 748 15.68 -10.63 3.04
N LYS A 749 15.75 -11.17 4.27
CA LYS A 749 15.31 -12.51 4.65
C LYS A 749 14.15 -12.55 5.63
N TRP A 750 13.78 -11.41 6.19
CA TRP A 750 12.85 -11.28 7.31
C TRP A 750 13.35 -11.90 8.61
N ILE A 751 12.79 -11.39 9.71
CA ILE A 751 13.20 -11.69 11.10
C ILE A 751 13.36 -13.18 11.42
N VAL A 752 12.48 -14.04 10.90
CA VAL A 752 12.46 -15.47 11.23
C VAL A 752 13.68 -16.17 10.65
N LYS A 753 13.94 -16.00 9.36
CA LYS A 753 15.09 -16.62 8.70
C LYS A 753 16.39 -16.00 9.19
N THR A 754 16.43 -14.70 9.46
CA THR A 754 17.59 -14.07 10.10
C THR A 754 17.90 -14.71 11.45
N GLY A 755 16.90 -14.86 12.33
CA GLY A 755 17.10 -15.50 13.63
C GLY A 755 17.59 -16.95 13.53
N GLN A 756 17.09 -17.71 12.55
CA GLN A 756 17.58 -19.07 12.26
C GLN A 756 19.04 -19.07 11.83
N MET A 757 19.41 -18.25 10.84
CA MET A 757 20.78 -18.17 10.32
C MET A 757 21.80 -17.88 11.44
N PHE A 758 21.48 -16.89 12.30
CA PHE A 758 22.34 -16.55 13.44
C PHE A 758 22.37 -17.65 14.50
N SER A 759 21.23 -18.24 14.84
CA SER A 759 21.16 -19.35 15.81
C SER A 759 22.01 -20.53 15.35
N ASP A 760 21.89 -20.92 14.09
CA ASP A 760 22.59 -22.07 13.52
C ASP A 760 24.11 -21.84 13.44
N ALA A 761 24.54 -20.63 13.08
CA ALA A 761 25.95 -20.26 13.07
C ALA A 761 26.55 -20.27 14.48
N ILE A 762 25.88 -19.61 15.44
CA ILE A 762 26.33 -19.55 16.84
C ILE A 762 26.37 -20.94 17.47
N ASN A 763 25.35 -21.78 17.24
CA ASN A 763 25.31 -23.15 17.75
C ASN A 763 26.47 -23.99 17.19
N THR A 764 26.79 -23.84 15.90
CA THR A 764 27.93 -24.55 15.30
C THR A 764 29.26 -24.11 15.91
N ILE A 765 29.49 -22.81 16.04
CA ILE A 765 30.71 -22.27 16.66
C ILE A 765 30.82 -22.72 18.11
N ALA A 766 29.73 -22.62 18.88
CA ALA A 766 29.70 -23.00 20.28
C ALA A 766 30.00 -24.48 20.49
N ARG A 767 29.42 -25.39 19.69
CA ARG A 767 29.72 -26.83 19.77
C ARG A 767 31.17 -27.12 19.37
N LYS A 768 31.66 -26.50 18.29
CA LYS A 768 33.05 -26.67 17.83
C LYS A 768 34.07 -26.24 18.88
N ARG A 769 33.75 -25.23 19.68
CA ARG A 769 34.64 -24.65 20.70
C ARG A 769 34.33 -25.09 22.14
N GLY A 770 33.37 -25.99 22.36
CA GLY A 770 32.98 -26.43 23.70
C GLY A 770 32.47 -25.29 24.59
N LEU A 771 31.69 -24.36 24.05
CA LEU A 771 31.11 -23.24 24.81
C LEU A 771 29.79 -23.68 25.45
N HIS A 772 29.74 -23.66 26.78
CA HIS A 772 28.68 -24.28 27.57
C HIS A 772 28.03 -23.31 28.58
N SER A 773 28.34 -22.02 28.49
CA SER A 773 27.78 -21.00 29.38
C SER A 773 27.42 -19.74 28.61
N TYR A 774 26.48 -18.98 29.17
CA TYR A 774 26.08 -17.68 28.66
C TYR A 774 27.27 -16.73 28.47
N ASP A 775 28.14 -16.62 29.48
CA ASP A 775 29.32 -15.73 29.41
C ASP A 775 30.28 -16.10 28.28
N GLN A 776 30.49 -17.39 28.04
CA GLN A 776 31.31 -17.86 26.91
C GLN A 776 30.68 -17.49 25.56
N LEU A 777 29.36 -17.66 25.43
CA LEU A 777 28.64 -17.33 24.20
C LEU A 777 28.68 -15.83 23.88
N THR A 778 28.54 -14.97 24.88
CA THR A 778 28.59 -13.50 24.69
C THR A 778 29.95 -13.00 24.19
N ARG A 779 31.01 -13.81 24.32
CA ARG A 779 32.39 -13.52 23.89
C ARG A 779 32.72 -14.06 22.49
N ILE A 780 31.79 -14.71 21.81
CA ILE A 780 32.01 -15.19 20.42
C ILE A 780 32.35 -13.99 19.51
N ASP A 781 33.38 -14.16 18.67
CA ASP A 781 33.74 -13.18 17.65
C ASP A 781 32.64 -13.11 16.58
N GLU A 782 32.09 -11.91 16.37
CA GLU A 782 30.99 -11.70 15.42
C GLU A 782 31.44 -11.87 13.97
N LYS A 783 32.73 -11.69 13.67
CA LYS A 783 33.28 -12.01 12.33
C LYS A 783 33.19 -13.50 12.05
N GLU A 784 33.48 -14.33 13.04
CA GLU A 784 33.35 -15.79 12.94
C GLU A 784 31.90 -16.18 12.66
N VAL A 785 30.94 -15.55 13.33
CA VAL A 785 29.49 -15.77 13.11
C VAL A 785 29.09 -15.40 11.68
N ILE A 786 29.49 -14.22 11.19
CA ILE A 786 29.15 -13.79 9.82
C ILE A 786 29.77 -14.74 8.79
N GLN A 787 31.03 -15.14 8.98
CA GLN A 787 31.70 -16.08 8.08
C GLN A 787 31.02 -17.44 8.07
N GLU A 788 30.58 -17.94 9.23
CA GLU A 788 29.86 -19.20 9.32
C GLU A 788 28.50 -19.13 8.60
N ILE A 789 27.79 -18.01 8.69
CA ILE A 789 26.56 -17.78 7.91
C ILE A 789 26.87 -17.79 6.41
N VAL A 790 27.92 -17.10 5.97
CA VAL A 790 28.34 -17.09 4.55
C VAL A 790 28.68 -18.50 4.07
N ASN A 791 29.39 -19.29 4.87
CA ASN A 791 29.77 -20.66 4.50
C ASN A 791 28.54 -21.58 4.35
N LYS A 792 27.57 -21.47 5.27
CA LYS A 792 26.38 -22.33 5.30
C LYS A 792 25.34 -21.95 4.25
N GLU A 793 25.09 -20.66 4.09
CA GLU A 793 23.95 -20.16 3.30
C GLU A 793 24.39 -19.58 1.95
N GLY A 794 25.64 -19.12 1.84
CA GLY A 794 26.14 -18.38 0.68
C GLY A 794 26.22 -19.19 -0.62
N GLY A 795 26.39 -20.51 -0.53
CA GLY A 795 26.34 -21.40 -1.69
C GLY A 795 24.93 -21.51 -2.30
N ALA A 796 23.90 -21.49 -1.46
CA ALA A 796 22.50 -21.52 -1.89
C ALA A 796 21.97 -20.12 -2.25
N ASP A 797 22.46 -19.08 -1.58
CA ASP A 797 22.07 -17.70 -1.82
C ASP A 797 23.27 -16.77 -1.92
N LYS A 798 23.63 -16.46 -3.18
CA LYS A 798 24.71 -15.55 -3.50
C LYS A 798 24.56 -14.16 -2.84
N ARG A 799 23.34 -13.67 -2.57
CA ARG A 799 23.16 -12.37 -1.91
C ARG A 799 23.64 -12.41 -0.46
N VAL A 800 23.45 -13.53 0.24
CA VAL A 800 23.97 -13.70 1.60
C VAL A 800 25.49 -13.71 1.58
N ALA A 801 26.09 -14.41 0.62
CA ALA A 801 27.54 -14.41 0.43
C ALA A 801 28.08 -13.00 0.16
N ASP A 802 27.56 -12.33 -0.87
CA ASP A 802 28.03 -11.01 -1.30
C ASP A 802 27.90 -9.96 -0.17
N ARG A 803 26.78 -9.99 0.58
CA ARG A 803 26.53 -9.08 1.71
C ARG A 803 27.38 -9.39 2.94
N GLY A 804 27.51 -10.67 3.31
CA GLY A 804 28.38 -11.09 4.41
C GLY A 804 29.84 -10.73 4.13
N SER A 805 30.32 -11.00 2.91
CA SER A 805 31.64 -10.55 2.47
C SER A 805 31.76 -9.03 2.53
N SER A 806 30.77 -8.27 2.04
CA SER A 806 30.84 -6.82 2.11
C SER A 806 30.87 -6.30 3.55
N MET A 807 30.16 -6.93 4.48
CA MET A 807 30.15 -6.54 5.88
C MET A 807 31.50 -6.80 6.56
N LEU A 808 32.13 -7.95 6.28
CA LEU A 808 33.45 -8.32 6.79
C LEU A 808 34.57 -7.39 6.29
N HIS A 809 34.42 -6.82 5.10
CA HIS A 809 35.36 -5.84 4.52
C HIS A 809 34.97 -4.38 4.77
N SER A 810 33.90 -4.13 5.53
CA SER A 810 33.48 -2.77 5.86
C SER A 810 34.37 -2.15 6.94
N ASN A 811 34.33 -0.83 7.07
CA ASN A 811 35.01 -0.09 8.14
C ASN A 811 34.26 -0.14 9.48
N LEU A 812 33.22 -0.98 9.62
CA LEU A 812 32.49 -1.10 10.88
C LEU A 812 33.33 -1.77 11.95
N SER A 813 33.23 -1.26 13.17
CA SER A 813 33.87 -1.90 14.32
C SER A 813 33.22 -3.27 14.58
N SER A 814 34.06 -4.29 14.72
CA SER A 814 33.69 -5.60 15.26
C SER A 814 33.85 -5.67 16.79
N ALA A 815 34.26 -4.57 17.44
CA ALA A 815 34.36 -4.51 18.88
C ALA A 815 32.95 -4.50 19.50
N LYS A 816 32.75 -5.38 20.49
CA LYS A 816 31.50 -5.53 21.22
C LYS A 816 31.22 -4.32 22.10
N SER A 817 29.95 -3.97 22.22
CA SER A 817 29.51 -2.95 23.18
C SER A 817 29.57 -3.51 24.61
N PRO A 818 30.18 -2.79 25.57
CA PRO A 818 30.26 -3.26 26.96
C PRO A 818 28.88 -3.42 27.62
N ASN A 819 27.85 -2.72 27.11
CA ASN A 819 26.51 -2.73 27.67
C ASN A 819 25.57 -3.76 27.04
N LYS A 820 26.09 -4.79 26.35
CA LYS A 820 25.31 -5.91 25.76
C LYS A 820 24.12 -5.44 24.89
N GLY A 821 24.31 -4.35 24.16
CA GLY A 821 23.27 -3.76 23.31
C GLY A 821 22.23 -2.89 24.02
N GLN A 822 22.38 -2.58 25.31
CA GLN A 822 21.57 -1.54 25.96
C GLN A 822 21.88 -0.16 25.37
N GLY A 823 20.84 0.67 25.22
CA GLY A 823 20.97 2.03 24.69
C GLY A 823 21.28 2.13 23.20
N LEU A 824 21.13 1.03 22.44
CA LEU A 824 21.33 1.07 20.99
C LEU A 824 20.31 1.94 20.28
N ILE A 825 19.10 2.03 20.83
CA ILE A 825 18.03 2.94 20.40
C ILE A 825 17.53 3.69 21.64
N ALA A 826 17.35 5.01 21.49
CA ALA A 826 16.85 5.93 22.52
C ALA A 826 15.36 5.76 22.83
#